data_AF-A0A554PC43-F1
#
_entry.id   AF-A0A554PC43-F1
#
_cell.length_a   1.000
_cell.length_b   1.000
_cell.length_c   1.000
_cell.angle_alpha   90.00
_cell.angle_beta   90.00
_cell.angle_gamma   90.00
#
_symmetry.space_group_name_H-M   'P 1'
#
loop_
_entity.id
_entity.type
_entity.pdbx_description
1 polymer ?
#
loop_
_entity_poly.entity_id
_entity_poly.type
_entity_poly.pdbx_seq_one_letter_code
_entity_poly.pdbx_strand_id
1 'polypeptide(L)'
;MLSSAFIETPDFRTLIESDDRTVVVGRRGTGKSALFINLKKHWAKDKKTISLTFSPEDTEIIGFRSLLRPFSGSFTLARAATRMLWRYAMLMEIAFYISKHYKLSDLVEKEDRLREHLDRWSESQTPFLTKCRKIAKSFLSIDSPEEAIGDLPLNLELASIEESILKLLSKSDRRVVILMDRLDEGYEPDAIGIGIIAGLAYAAVELNQKSAFIRPIIFLRDNVFRALAKEDPDYSRNIEGQVIRLHWDWALLLLLAAKRMKVTFQLDIEKDQRVWDRCTAGDLQGRDGFKKCLQFTLYRPRDLLSLLNESFFCSFRHGRSTAILEDLEYAAKSISVARLEDLWKEYQKIFPPIQAITSGFKNGEPELSVTSALFKIEQATETIEDSGDQASLSEARLLKASGILQSLYSVGFIGMHDQNTSSFTFCHDGRTPDKGFESADKILIHPCYWLGLNLSKNALSPDEAEEINDEYDINVESLNPKIRNSKIGQIVSHLDKIQQGKEGDREFEQWCLEALRVIFAAHLTGLNLHPNGAAIQRRDIVGTNRAKSEFWERILQDYKVRQVVFDAKNFQDLGPDEYRQLQSYLTGPYGKLGFIINRDESENLNSGKDLDWTKEMYTSHQCLIMKLPAKFLSKLLQKLRSPEKHDAIDRQMWNLLSTYETNYLGLKSTRTRKKSPHTK
;
A
#
# COMPACT_ATOMS: atom_id res chain seq x y z
N MET A 1 -16.81 -14.05 25.66
CA MET A 1 -15.53 -13.30 25.62
C MET A 1 -15.67 -11.87 25.13
N LEU A 2 -16.07 -11.59 23.87
CA LEU A 2 -16.14 -10.21 23.34
C LEU A 2 -17.11 -9.27 24.08
N SER A 3 -18.16 -9.80 24.70
CA SER A 3 -19.11 -9.03 25.50
C SER A 3 -18.89 -9.09 27.00
N SER A 4 -18.34 -10.20 27.50
CA SER A 4 -18.16 -10.46 28.93
C SER A 4 -16.88 -9.82 29.49
N ALA A 5 -15.92 -9.52 28.62
CA ALA A 5 -14.63 -8.92 28.98
C ALA A 5 -14.33 -7.65 28.17
N PHE A 6 -15.36 -6.92 27.75
CA PHE A 6 -15.19 -5.59 27.16
C PHE A 6 -14.77 -4.59 28.24
N ILE A 7 -13.93 -3.63 27.86
CA ILE A 7 -13.53 -2.51 28.72
C ILE A 7 -14.08 -1.22 28.11
N GLU A 8 -14.69 -0.38 28.95
CA GLU A 8 -15.17 0.94 28.53
C GLU A 8 -13.99 1.90 28.49
N THR A 9 -13.33 1.99 27.33
CA THR A 9 -12.21 2.91 27.12
C THR A 9 -12.68 4.37 27.10
N PRO A 10 -11.77 5.35 27.27
CA PRO A 10 -12.10 6.77 27.06
C PRO A 10 -12.74 7.03 25.69
N ASP A 11 -12.30 6.33 24.64
CA ASP A 11 -12.90 6.42 23.30
C ASP A 11 -14.35 5.97 23.28
N PHE A 12 -14.67 4.85 23.95
CA PHE A 12 -16.05 4.38 24.09
C PHE A 12 -16.92 5.39 24.81
N ARG A 13 -16.43 5.97 25.92
CA ARG A 13 -17.17 7.00 26.68
C ARG A 13 -17.42 8.25 25.87
N THR A 14 -16.40 8.74 25.17
CA THR A 14 -16.53 9.88 24.26
C THR A 14 -17.63 9.65 23.23
N LEU A 15 -17.70 8.44 22.65
CA LEU A 15 -18.72 8.06 21.68
C LEU A 15 -20.12 7.80 22.27
N ILE A 16 -20.33 7.82 23.57
CA ILE A 16 -21.69 7.74 24.15
C ILE A 16 -22.10 9.06 24.82
N GLU A 17 -21.14 9.87 25.25
CA GLU A 17 -21.37 11.12 25.99
C GLU A 17 -21.38 12.37 25.10
N SER A 18 -20.62 12.39 24.00
CA SER A 18 -20.52 13.54 23.08
C SER A 18 -20.94 13.12 21.67
N ASP A 19 -21.60 14.02 20.93
CA ASP A 19 -21.99 13.82 19.52
C ASP A 19 -20.96 14.40 18.53
N ASP A 20 -19.81 14.90 19.00
CA ASP A 20 -18.85 15.65 18.17
C ASP A 20 -17.99 14.76 17.25
N ARG A 21 -17.97 13.45 17.50
CA ARG A 21 -17.11 12.48 16.82
C ARG A 21 -17.94 11.49 16.02
N THR A 22 -17.92 11.65 14.70
CA THR A 22 -18.67 10.84 13.73
C THR A 22 -17.80 9.72 13.13
N VAL A 23 -16.46 9.91 13.10
CA VAL A 23 -15.53 9.01 12.40
C VAL A 23 -14.58 8.34 13.38
N VAL A 24 -14.72 7.03 13.55
CA VAL A 24 -13.83 6.21 14.38
C VAL A 24 -12.77 5.56 13.51
N VAL A 25 -11.50 5.83 13.81
CA VAL A 25 -10.37 5.37 13.02
C VAL A 25 -9.47 4.46 13.84
N GLY A 26 -9.00 3.36 13.25
CA GLY A 26 -7.98 2.53 13.87
C GLY A 26 -7.43 1.45 12.96
N ARG A 27 -6.25 0.90 13.28
CA ARG A 27 -5.64 -0.20 12.52
C ARG A 27 -6.39 -1.53 12.66
N ARG A 28 -5.96 -2.54 11.91
CA ARG A 28 -6.40 -3.92 12.11
C ARG A 28 -5.93 -4.39 13.51
N GLY A 29 -6.87 -4.89 14.31
CA GLY A 29 -6.59 -5.41 15.65
C GLY A 29 -6.76 -4.43 16.81
N THR A 30 -7.10 -3.15 16.56
CA THR A 30 -7.29 -2.12 17.61
C THR A 30 -8.64 -2.16 18.33
N GLY A 31 -9.52 -3.11 17.98
CA GLY A 31 -10.80 -3.30 18.66
C GLY A 31 -12.02 -2.58 18.05
N LYS A 32 -11.93 -2.01 16.84
CA LYS A 32 -13.08 -1.37 16.14
C LYS A 32 -14.37 -2.18 16.19
N SER A 33 -14.34 -3.46 15.79
CA SER A 33 -15.55 -4.29 15.82
C SER A 33 -16.03 -4.62 17.24
N ALA A 34 -15.13 -4.69 18.23
CA ALA A 34 -15.54 -4.83 19.63
C ALA A 34 -16.24 -3.56 20.13
N LEU A 35 -15.72 -2.39 19.75
CA LEU A 35 -16.34 -1.10 20.03
C LEU A 35 -17.71 -0.97 19.37
N PHE A 36 -17.82 -1.30 18.07
CA PHE A 36 -19.08 -1.35 17.32
C PHE A 36 -20.15 -2.22 18.01
N ILE A 37 -19.81 -3.44 18.40
CA ILE A 37 -20.74 -4.37 19.06
C ILE A 37 -21.21 -3.81 20.41
N ASN A 38 -20.34 -3.19 21.18
CA ASN A 38 -20.69 -2.68 22.51
C ASN A 38 -21.46 -1.37 22.45
N LEU A 39 -21.17 -0.48 21.49
CA LEU A 39 -21.99 0.68 21.20
C LEU A 39 -23.42 0.29 20.81
N LYS A 40 -23.55 -0.70 19.90
CA LYS A 40 -24.86 -1.27 19.54
C LYS A 40 -25.62 -1.73 20.78
N LYS A 41 -24.94 -2.47 21.68
CA LYS A 41 -25.55 -2.98 22.92
C LYS A 41 -25.90 -1.87 23.92
N HIS A 42 -25.09 -0.82 24.00
CA HIS A 42 -25.35 0.31 24.88
C HIS A 42 -26.65 1.00 24.48
N TRP A 43 -26.77 1.44 23.22
CA TRP A 43 -27.96 2.14 22.74
C TRP A 43 -29.19 1.25 22.61
N ALA A 44 -29.04 -0.06 22.39
CA ALA A 44 -30.17 -0.98 22.39
C ALA A 44 -30.89 -1.08 23.76
N LYS A 45 -30.25 -0.64 24.86
CA LYS A 45 -30.89 -0.58 26.19
C LYS A 45 -31.87 0.59 26.31
N ASP A 46 -31.63 1.67 25.56
CA ASP A 46 -32.51 2.83 25.57
C ASP A 46 -33.68 2.59 24.61
N LYS A 47 -34.89 2.46 25.18
CA LYS A 47 -36.10 2.24 24.41
C LYS A 47 -36.46 3.40 23.48
N LYS A 48 -35.92 4.61 23.68
CA LYS A 48 -36.13 5.76 22.78
C LYS A 48 -35.14 5.82 21.61
N THR A 49 -34.09 5.00 21.65
CA THR A 49 -33.05 4.97 20.63
C THR A 49 -33.25 3.80 19.67
N ILE A 50 -33.29 4.11 18.37
CA ILE A 50 -33.32 3.16 17.26
C ILE A 50 -31.88 2.93 16.83
N SER A 51 -31.39 1.68 16.88
CA SER A 51 -30.05 1.35 16.40
C SER A 51 -30.12 0.68 15.03
N LEU A 52 -29.55 1.36 14.03
CA LEU A 52 -29.35 0.83 12.69
C LEU A 52 -27.88 0.44 12.52
N THR A 53 -27.62 -0.72 11.90
CA THR A 53 -26.26 -1.22 11.71
C THR A 53 -26.04 -1.62 10.27
N PHE A 54 -24.95 -1.13 9.69
CA PHE A 54 -24.53 -1.43 8.32
C PHE A 54 -23.12 -2.02 8.33
N SER A 55 -22.96 -3.14 7.64
CA SER A 55 -21.66 -3.81 7.47
C SER A 55 -21.68 -4.48 6.10
N PRO A 56 -21.49 -3.70 5.03
CA PRO A 56 -21.66 -4.19 3.66
C PRO A 56 -20.64 -5.29 3.36
N GLU A 57 -21.08 -6.31 2.64
CA GLU A 57 -20.20 -7.36 2.13
C GLU A 57 -19.40 -6.88 0.90
N ASP A 58 -18.31 -7.57 0.59
CA ASP A 58 -17.45 -7.27 -0.57
C ASP A 58 -18.25 -7.20 -1.88
N THR A 59 -19.21 -8.12 -2.08
CA THR A 59 -20.08 -8.14 -3.26
C THR A 59 -20.96 -6.90 -3.38
N GLU A 60 -21.40 -6.31 -2.26
CA GLU A 60 -22.19 -5.09 -2.23
C GLU A 60 -21.34 -3.88 -2.62
N ILE A 61 -20.12 -3.78 -2.08
CA ILE A 61 -19.19 -2.69 -2.39
C ILE A 61 -18.75 -2.76 -3.85
N ILE A 62 -18.37 -3.94 -4.36
CA ILE A 62 -18.03 -4.15 -5.77
C ILE A 62 -19.22 -3.76 -6.66
N GLY A 63 -20.42 -4.19 -6.27
CA GLY A 63 -21.65 -3.85 -6.95
C GLY A 63 -21.93 -2.35 -6.98
N PHE A 64 -21.79 -1.67 -5.85
CA PHE A 64 -22.01 -0.23 -5.71
C PHE A 64 -20.96 0.58 -6.47
N ARG A 65 -19.69 0.15 -6.43
CA ARG A 65 -18.59 0.74 -7.21
C ARG A 65 -18.86 0.75 -8.71
N SER A 66 -19.48 -0.30 -9.25
CA SER A 66 -19.80 -0.36 -10.68
C SER A 66 -20.75 0.75 -11.15
N LEU A 67 -21.60 1.28 -10.25
CA LEU A 67 -22.50 2.40 -10.51
C LEU A 67 -21.74 3.71 -10.80
N LEU A 68 -20.53 3.84 -10.25
CA LEU A 68 -19.73 5.06 -10.30
C LEU A 68 -18.72 5.07 -11.45
N ARG A 69 -18.76 4.06 -12.33
CA ARG A 69 -17.96 4.04 -13.56
C ARG A 69 -18.05 5.31 -14.41
N PRO A 70 -19.21 6.00 -14.54
CA PRO A 70 -19.29 7.29 -15.23
C PRO A 70 -18.33 8.36 -14.65
N PHE A 71 -17.94 8.23 -13.38
CA PHE A 71 -17.12 9.21 -12.64
C PHE A 71 -15.67 8.75 -12.45
N SER A 72 -15.22 7.68 -13.13
CA SER A 72 -13.92 7.04 -12.87
C SER A 72 -12.71 7.97 -13.03
N GLY A 73 -12.85 9.07 -13.76
CA GLY A 73 -11.81 10.08 -13.96
C GLY A 73 -11.77 11.20 -12.92
N SER A 74 -12.71 11.28 -11.97
CA SER A 74 -12.81 12.40 -11.04
C SER A 74 -13.26 11.97 -9.64
N PHE A 75 -12.33 12.07 -8.67
CA PHE A 75 -12.64 11.90 -7.25
C PHE A 75 -13.75 12.84 -6.79
N THR A 76 -13.75 14.11 -7.23
CA THR A 76 -14.73 15.12 -6.83
C THR A 76 -16.15 14.73 -7.25
N LEU A 77 -16.32 14.24 -8.48
CA LEU A 77 -17.62 13.79 -8.98
C LEU A 77 -18.07 12.52 -8.27
N ALA A 78 -17.17 11.55 -8.09
CA ALA A 78 -17.46 10.33 -7.34
C ALA A 78 -17.91 10.65 -5.90
N ARG A 79 -17.17 11.51 -5.18
CA ARG A 79 -17.50 12.01 -3.83
C ARG A 79 -18.87 12.70 -3.80
N ALA A 80 -19.13 13.58 -4.76
CA ALA A 80 -20.38 14.34 -4.82
C ALA A 80 -21.59 13.41 -4.99
N ALA A 81 -21.52 12.47 -5.94
CA ALA A 81 -22.58 11.49 -6.17
C ALA A 81 -22.80 10.59 -4.95
N THR A 82 -21.74 9.98 -4.44
CA THR A 82 -21.82 9.02 -3.32
C THR A 82 -22.32 9.68 -2.04
N ARG A 83 -21.94 10.94 -1.77
CA ARG A 83 -22.45 11.70 -0.62
C ARG A 83 -23.98 11.74 -0.60
N MET A 84 -24.60 12.02 -1.75
CA MET A 84 -26.05 12.16 -1.87
C MET A 84 -26.74 10.81 -1.79
N LEU A 85 -26.15 9.80 -2.43
CA LEU A 85 -26.63 8.41 -2.39
C LEU A 85 -26.57 7.82 -0.97
N TRP A 86 -25.49 8.05 -0.24
CA TRP A 86 -25.34 7.60 1.15
C TRP A 86 -26.33 8.27 2.08
N ARG A 87 -26.52 9.59 1.93
CA ARG A 87 -27.50 10.36 2.71
C ARG A 87 -28.91 9.87 2.44
N TYR A 88 -29.29 9.71 1.18
CA TYR A 88 -30.57 9.13 0.78
C TYR A 88 -30.75 7.72 1.37
N ALA A 89 -29.75 6.84 1.23
CA ALA A 89 -29.82 5.48 1.73
C ALA A 89 -30.00 5.40 3.25
N MET A 90 -29.27 6.22 4.02
CA MET A 90 -29.44 6.30 5.48
C MET A 90 -30.84 6.76 5.86
N LEU A 91 -31.35 7.80 5.22
CA LEU A 91 -32.70 8.33 5.43
C LEU A 91 -33.76 7.27 5.11
N MET A 92 -33.64 6.58 3.99
CA MET A 92 -34.59 5.54 3.59
C MET A 92 -34.56 4.32 4.52
N GLU A 93 -33.41 3.94 5.06
CA GLU A 93 -33.34 2.87 6.06
C GLU A 93 -33.94 3.27 7.42
N ILE A 94 -33.83 4.55 7.81
CA ILE A 94 -34.59 5.10 8.96
C ILE A 94 -36.08 4.96 8.71
N ALA A 95 -36.56 5.48 7.57
CA ALA A 95 -37.97 5.43 7.22
C ALA A 95 -38.49 3.99 7.13
N PHE A 96 -37.70 3.08 6.56
CA PHE A 96 -38.03 1.67 6.44
C PHE A 96 -38.17 1.01 7.81
N TYR A 97 -37.24 1.27 8.73
CA TYR A 97 -37.35 0.78 10.11
C TYR A 97 -38.62 1.29 10.80
N ILE A 98 -38.91 2.60 10.70
CA ILE A 98 -40.08 3.22 11.31
C ILE A 98 -41.37 2.61 10.73
N SER A 99 -41.43 2.38 9.42
CA SER A 99 -42.60 1.80 8.74
C SER A 99 -42.93 0.38 9.22
N LYS A 100 -41.93 -0.39 9.66
CA LYS A 100 -42.11 -1.74 10.21
C LYS A 100 -42.37 -1.75 11.72
N HIS A 101 -42.22 -0.61 12.39
CA HIS A 101 -42.39 -0.53 13.83
C HIS A 101 -43.87 -0.33 14.18
N TYR A 102 -44.46 -1.29 14.90
CA TYR A 102 -45.89 -1.37 15.22
C TYR A 102 -46.54 -0.13 15.87
N LYS A 103 -45.76 0.76 16.51
CA LYS A 103 -46.27 2.02 17.10
C LYS A 103 -46.06 3.26 16.23
N LEU A 104 -45.25 3.16 15.18
CA LEU A 104 -44.79 4.31 14.40
C LEU A 104 -45.17 4.20 12.91
N SER A 105 -45.64 3.04 12.47
CA SER A 105 -46.11 2.79 11.10
C SER A 105 -47.12 3.84 10.63
N ASP A 106 -48.10 4.17 11.47
CA ASP A 106 -49.17 5.11 11.15
C ASP A 106 -48.67 6.53 10.86
N LEU A 107 -47.49 6.89 11.37
CA LEU A 107 -46.88 8.19 11.09
C LEU A 107 -46.32 8.24 9.67
N VAL A 108 -45.80 7.11 9.18
CA VAL A 108 -45.28 6.98 7.81
C VAL A 108 -46.42 6.83 6.81
N GLU A 109 -47.49 6.11 7.16
CA GLU A 109 -48.67 5.94 6.31
C GLU A 109 -49.36 7.26 5.95
N LYS A 110 -49.21 8.29 6.81
CA LYS A 110 -49.77 9.63 6.60
C LYS A 110 -48.91 10.53 5.69
N GLU A 111 -47.72 10.09 5.32
CA GLU A 111 -46.77 10.86 4.51
C GLU A 111 -46.65 10.21 3.11
N ASP A 112 -47.56 10.56 2.19
CA ASP A 112 -47.70 9.91 0.87
C ASP A 112 -46.40 9.87 0.06
N ARG A 113 -45.63 10.96 0.04
CA ARG A 113 -44.35 11.02 -0.69
C ARG A 113 -43.32 10.05 -0.11
N LEU A 114 -43.22 9.97 1.22
CA LEU A 114 -42.29 9.05 1.87
C LEU A 114 -42.68 7.60 1.59
N ARG A 115 -43.98 7.30 1.54
CA ARG A 115 -44.51 5.98 1.17
C ARG A 115 -44.11 5.58 -0.25
N GLU A 116 -44.22 6.47 -1.22
CA GLU A 116 -43.80 6.19 -2.61
C GLU A 116 -42.30 5.84 -2.70
N HIS A 117 -41.45 6.57 -1.97
CA HIS A 117 -40.03 6.24 -1.90
C HIS A 117 -39.78 4.92 -1.16
N LEU A 118 -40.54 4.62 -0.11
CA LEU A 118 -40.43 3.37 0.65
C LEU A 118 -40.89 2.14 -0.14
N ASP A 119 -41.94 2.26 -0.95
CA ASP A 119 -42.42 1.18 -1.81
C ASP A 119 -41.29 0.77 -2.76
N ARG A 120 -40.68 1.74 -3.47
CA ARG A 120 -39.50 1.53 -4.31
C ARG A 120 -38.30 0.97 -3.54
N TRP A 121 -38.06 1.46 -2.33
CA TRP A 121 -36.95 0.99 -1.48
C TRP A 121 -37.16 -0.45 -0.98
N SER A 122 -38.42 -0.89 -0.80
CA SER A 122 -38.77 -2.17 -0.19
C SER A 122 -39.18 -3.27 -1.18
N GLU A 123 -39.15 -3.01 -2.49
CA GLU A 123 -39.46 -3.96 -3.57
C GLU A 123 -38.70 -5.29 -3.48
N SER A 124 -37.53 -5.32 -2.84
CA SER A 124 -36.78 -6.55 -2.62
C SER A 124 -36.11 -6.58 -1.23
N GLN A 125 -36.06 -7.76 -0.60
CA GLN A 125 -35.31 -8.02 0.64
C GLN A 125 -33.78 -8.03 0.45
N THR A 126 -33.27 -7.23 -0.49
CA THR A 126 -31.83 -7.13 -0.77
C THR A 126 -31.15 -6.20 0.23
N PRO A 127 -29.82 -6.30 0.39
CA PRO A 127 -29.04 -5.36 1.20
C PRO A 127 -29.18 -3.88 0.77
N PHE A 128 -28.93 -2.95 1.69
CA PHE A 128 -29.24 -1.53 1.50
C PHE A 128 -28.45 -0.86 0.37
N LEU A 129 -27.17 -1.21 0.16
CA LEU A 129 -26.40 -0.70 -0.99
C LEU A 129 -26.93 -1.23 -2.31
N THR A 130 -27.47 -2.44 -2.32
CA THR A 130 -28.12 -3.00 -3.51
C THR A 130 -29.41 -2.26 -3.85
N LYS A 131 -30.22 -1.90 -2.84
CA LYS A 131 -31.42 -1.05 -3.02
C LYS A 131 -31.04 0.33 -3.57
N CYS A 132 -30.06 0.98 -2.92
CA CYS A 132 -29.54 2.28 -3.35
C CYS A 132 -29.06 2.25 -4.80
N ARG A 133 -28.27 1.23 -5.16
CA ARG A 133 -27.77 1.04 -6.52
C ARG A 133 -28.88 0.90 -7.55
N LYS A 134 -29.94 0.12 -7.25
CA LYS A 134 -31.08 -0.07 -8.19
C LYS A 134 -31.77 1.25 -8.50
N ILE A 135 -32.05 2.05 -7.47
CA ILE A 135 -32.70 3.36 -7.63
C ILE A 135 -31.77 4.32 -8.37
N ALA A 136 -30.53 4.45 -7.92
CA ALA A 136 -29.56 5.37 -8.50
C ALA A 136 -29.24 5.08 -9.97
N LYS A 137 -29.29 3.82 -10.40
CA LYS A 137 -29.02 3.44 -11.79
C LYS A 137 -29.97 4.10 -12.80
N SER A 138 -31.16 4.51 -12.38
CA SER A 138 -32.11 5.23 -13.23
C SER A 138 -31.75 6.71 -13.47
N PHE A 139 -30.87 7.28 -12.63
CA PHE A 139 -30.54 8.71 -12.63
C PHE A 139 -29.10 9.01 -13.05
N LEU A 140 -28.22 8.01 -13.06
CA LEU A 140 -26.81 8.20 -13.40
C LEU A 140 -26.58 7.82 -14.86
N SER A 141 -26.18 8.81 -15.67
CA SER A 141 -25.85 8.65 -17.08
C SER A 141 -24.34 8.66 -17.32
N ILE A 142 -23.89 7.94 -18.34
CA ILE A 142 -22.51 8.00 -18.84
C ILE A 142 -22.32 9.24 -19.73
N ASP A 143 -23.39 9.70 -20.40
CA ASP A 143 -23.29 10.72 -21.45
C ASP A 143 -23.13 12.14 -20.88
N SER A 144 -23.72 12.43 -19.71
CA SER A 144 -23.58 13.72 -19.00
C SER A 144 -23.42 13.53 -17.47
N PRO A 145 -22.24 13.11 -16.99
CA PRO A 145 -21.99 12.82 -15.58
C PRO A 145 -22.26 14.01 -14.63
N GLU A 146 -21.91 15.22 -15.04
CA GLU A 146 -22.06 16.44 -14.24
C GLU A 146 -23.53 16.84 -14.07
N GLU A 147 -24.32 16.77 -15.15
CA GLU A 147 -25.77 17.03 -15.11
C GLU A 147 -26.47 15.99 -14.23
N ALA A 148 -26.12 14.71 -14.40
CA ALA A 148 -26.65 13.63 -13.58
C ALA A 148 -26.42 13.85 -12.08
N ILE A 149 -25.26 14.41 -11.69
CA ILE A 149 -24.98 14.80 -10.29
C ILE A 149 -25.81 16.02 -9.87
N GLY A 150 -25.92 17.03 -10.74
CA GLY A 150 -26.69 18.25 -10.49
C GLY A 150 -28.18 17.98 -10.24
N ASP A 151 -28.75 17.03 -10.98
CA ASP A 151 -30.18 16.66 -10.90
C ASP A 151 -30.47 15.60 -9.83
N LEU A 152 -29.45 14.85 -9.37
CA LEU A 152 -29.59 13.81 -8.35
C LEU A 152 -30.35 14.24 -7.08
N PRO A 153 -30.12 15.42 -6.46
CA PRO A 153 -30.91 15.83 -5.28
C PRO A 153 -32.39 15.99 -5.57
N LEU A 154 -32.74 16.47 -6.77
CA LEU A 154 -34.13 16.63 -7.20
C LEU A 154 -34.75 15.26 -7.49
N ASN A 155 -34.05 14.41 -8.24
CA ASN A 155 -34.49 13.06 -8.58
C ASN A 155 -34.71 12.16 -7.36
N LEU A 156 -33.92 12.35 -6.31
CA LEU A 156 -34.06 11.64 -5.03
C LEU A 156 -34.98 12.37 -4.04
N GLU A 157 -35.51 13.54 -4.38
CA GLU A 157 -36.30 14.41 -3.50
C GLU A 157 -35.65 14.60 -2.10
N LEU A 158 -34.32 14.71 -2.07
CA LEU A 158 -33.53 14.50 -0.85
C LEU A 158 -33.92 15.44 0.30
N ALA A 159 -34.19 16.71 -0.02
CA ALA A 159 -34.60 17.71 0.97
C ALA A 159 -35.98 17.41 1.58
N SER A 160 -36.95 17.01 0.75
CA SER A 160 -38.31 16.68 1.18
C SER A 160 -38.32 15.43 2.08
N ILE A 161 -37.55 14.40 1.70
CA ILE A 161 -37.43 13.17 2.48
C ILE A 161 -36.75 13.42 3.82
N GLU A 162 -35.66 14.18 3.82
CA GLU A 162 -34.97 14.55 5.06
C GLU A 162 -35.90 15.29 6.01
N GLU A 163 -36.60 16.33 5.54
CA GLU A 163 -37.53 17.09 6.37
C GLU A 163 -38.64 16.20 6.93
N SER A 164 -39.18 15.29 6.11
CA SER A 164 -40.21 14.33 6.52
C SER A 164 -39.71 13.41 7.63
N ILE A 165 -38.51 12.84 7.48
CA ILE A 165 -37.91 11.95 8.49
C ILE A 165 -37.61 12.70 9.78
N LEU A 166 -37.08 13.93 9.71
CA LEU A 166 -36.82 14.73 10.91
C LEU A 166 -38.12 15.05 11.67
N LYS A 167 -39.21 15.39 10.96
CA LYS A 167 -40.54 15.57 11.56
C LYS A 167 -41.07 14.27 12.18
N LEU A 168 -40.82 13.13 11.56
CA LEU A 168 -41.23 11.82 12.10
C LEU A 168 -40.46 11.49 13.39
N LEU A 169 -39.15 11.71 13.42
CA LEU A 169 -38.32 11.48 14.60
C LEU A 169 -38.70 12.41 15.76
N SER A 170 -38.98 13.69 15.45
CA SER A 170 -39.44 14.64 16.47
C SER A 170 -40.81 14.29 17.02
N LYS A 171 -41.78 13.92 16.16
CA LYS A 171 -43.14 13.51 16.58
C LYS A 171 -43.14 12.21 17.40
N SER A 172 -42.21 11.30 17.10
CA SER A 172 -42.12 10.00 17.75
C SER A 172 -41.29 10.00 19.05
N ASP A 173 -40.66 11.13 19.39
CA ASP A 173 -39.68 11.26 20.48
C ASP A 173 -38.62 10.15 20.42
N ARG A 174 -38.08 9.94 19.20
CA ARG A 174 -37.06 8.92 18.92
C ARG A 174 -35.76 9.53 18.44
N ARG A 175 -34.68 8.91 18.88
CA ARG A 175 -33.33 9.13 18.35
C ARG A 175 -32.93 7.94 17.51
N VAL A 176 -32.12 8.15 16.49
CA VAL A 176 -31.54 7.12 15.64
C VAL A 176 -30.03 7.17 15.80
N VAL A 177 -29.43 6.03 16.11
CA VAL A 177 -28.00 5.83 16.01
C VAL A 177 -27.70 4.90 14.85
N ILE A 178 -26.85 5.33 13.92
CA ILE A 178 -26.41 4.56 12.78
C ILE A 178 -24.96 4.15 12.99
N LEU A 179 -24.68 2.85 12.99
CA LEU A 179 -23.32 2.33 13.09
C LEU A 179 -22.90 1.68 11.78
N MET A 180 -21.72 2.02 11.26
CA MET A 180 -21.19 1.45 10.01
C MET A 180 -19.78 0.88 10.19
N ASP A 181 -19.59 -0.42 9.95
CA ASP A 181 -18.28 -1.10 10.04
C ASP A 181 -17.97 -1.84 8.73
N ARG A 182 -16.74 -2.35 8.58
CA ARG A 182 -16.28 -3.16 7.42
C ARG A 182 -16.32 -2.46 6.06
N LEU A 183 -16.24 -1.13 6.04
CA LEU A 183 -16.19 -0.33 4.81
C LEU A 183 -14.91 -0.55 3.98
N ASP A 184 -13.95 -1.28 4.55
CA ASP A 184 -12.71 -1.70 3.92
C ASP A 184 -12.80 -3.02 3.10
N GLU A 185 -13.90 -3.76 3.21
CA GLU A 185 -14.13 -4.96 2.40
C GLU A 185 -14.50 -4.56 0.97
N GLY A 186 -13.81 -5.09 -0.05
CA GLY A 186 -14.00 -4.69 -1.45
C GLY A 186 -13.51 -3.27 -1.79
N TYR A 187 -12.79 -2.60 -0.88
CA TYR A 187 -12.19 -1.29 -1.11
C TYR A 187 -10.94 -1.38 -2.00
N GLU A 188 -10.84 -0.45 -2.96
CA GLU A 188 -9.63 -0.21 -3.75
C GLU A 188 -9.19 1.25 -3.57
N PRO A 189 -7.87 1.54 -3.43
CA PRO A 189 -7.36 2.89 -3.17
C PRO A 189 -7.24 3.73 -4.45
N ASP A 190 -8.33 3.81 -5.22
CA ASP A 190 -8.43 4.65 -6.42
C ASP A 190 -9.47 5.76 -6.25
N ALA A 191 -9.62 6.64 -7.24
CA ALA A 191 -10.50 7.80 -7.17
C ALA A 191 -11.96 7.43 -6.82
N ILE A 192 -12.48 6.32 -7.36
CA ILE A 192 -13.84 5.86 -7.04
C ILE A 192 -13.91 5.34 -5.61
N GLY A 193 -12.99 4.45 -5.21
CA GLY A 193 -13.00 3.85 -3.88
C GLY A 193 -12.86 4.89 -2.78
N ILE A 194 -11.94 5.84 -2.96
CA ILE A 194 -11.77 6.98 -2.05
C ILE A 194 -13.02 7.87 -2.09
N GLY A 195 -13.61 8.11 -3.26
CA GLY A 195 -14.86 8.86 -3.43
C GLY A 195 -16.06 8.25 -2.70
N ILE A 196 -16.19 6.91 -2.67
CA ILE A 196 -17.25 6.21 -1.92
C ILE A 196 -17.14 6.48 -0.42
N ILE A 197 -15.94 6.34 0.14
CA ILE A 197 -15.70 6.53 1.57
C ILE A 197 -15.79 8.01 1.95
N ALA A 198 -15.25 8.90 1.12
CA ALA A 198 -15.37 10.34 1.32
C ALA A 198 -16.85 10.75 1.32
N GLY A 199 -17.62 10.37 0.31
CA GLY A 199 -19.05 10.69 0.26
C GLY A 199 -19.80 10.18 1.49
N LEU A 200 -19.48 8.98 1.99
CA LEU A 200 -20.04 8.46 3.24
C LEU A 200 -19.69 9.31 4.46
N ALA A 201 -18.41 9.67 4.62
CA ALA A 201 -17.96 10.52 5.72
C ALA A 201 -18.67 11.87 5.71
N TYR A 202 -18.77 12.52 4.54
CA TYR A 202 -19.51 13.78 4.40
C TYR A 202 -20.99 13.61 4.70
N ALA A 203 -21.64 12.57 4.17
CA ALA A 203 -23.06 12.32 4.42
C ALA A 203 -23.35 12.12 5.91
N ALA A 204 -22.48 11.37 6.61
CA ALA A 204 -22.59 11.14 8.04
C ALA A 204 -22.40 12.45 8.83
N VAL A 205 -21.34 13.21 8.54
CA VAL A 205 -21.07 14.48 9.24
C VAL A 205 -22.19 15.50 9.00
N GLU A 206 -22.66 15.65 7.76
CA GLU A 206 -23.78 16.56 7.43
C GLU A 206 -25.06 16.18 8.17
N LEU A 207 -25.41 14.88 8.24
CA LEU A 207 -26.60 14.43 8.98
C LEU A 207 -26.47 14.66 10.49
N ASN A 208 -25.29 14.39 11.05
CA ASN A 208 -25.02 14.60 12.48
C ASN A 208 -25.14 16.09 12.86
N GLN A 209 -24.61 16.99 12.03
CA GLN A 209 -24.67 18.44 12.26
C GLN A 209 -26.08 19.02 12.09
N LYS A 210 -26.88 18.45 11.18
CA LYS A 210 -28.24 18.95 10.90
C LYS A 210 -29.29 18.47 11.89
N SER A 211 -29.05 17.39 12.62
CA SER A 211 -30.07 16.77 13.46
C SER A 211 -29.52 16.17 14.74
N ALA A 212 -30.01 16.68 15.88
CA ALA A 212 -29.79 16.05 17.18
C ALA A 212 -30.54 14.71 17.34
N PHE A 213 -31.39 14.32 16.39
CA PHE A 213 -32.09 13.03 16.39
C PHE A 213 -31.35 11.94 15.63
N ILE A 214 -30.36 12.26 14.81
CA ILE A 214 -29.65 11.28 13.97
C ILE A 214 -28.17 11.34 14.29
N ARG A 215 -27.64 10.24 14.81
CA ARG A 215 -26.24 10.09 15.18
C ARG A 215 -25.58 8.98 14.37
N PRO A 216 -24.94 9.29 13.24
CA PRO A 216 -24.14 8.34 12.50
C PRO A 216 -22.73 8.20 13.11
N ILE A 217 -22.20 6.99 13.09
CA ILE A 217 -20.83 6.66 13.50
C ILE A 217 -20.26 5.68 12.49
N ILE A 218 -19.19 6.09 11.82
CA ILE A 218 -18.51 5.28 10.82
C ILE A 218 -17.18 4.77 11.37
N PHE A 219 -16.90 3.49 11.13
CA PHE A 219 -15.65 2.84 11.51
C PHE A 219 -14.81 2.65 10.26
N LEU A 220 -13.66 3.35 10.23
CA LEU A 220 -12.72 3.27 9.13
C LEU A 220 -11.42 2.63 9.58
N ARG A 221 -10.83 1.83 8.70
CA ARG A 221 -9.42 1.46 8.85
C ARG A 221 -8.57 2.72 8.62
N ASP A 222 -7.48 2.81 9.37
CA ASP A 222 -6.58 3.97 9.32
C ASP A 222 -6.00 4.22 7.92
N ASN A 223 -5.67 3.17 7.18
CA ASN A 223 -5.21 3.27 5.79
C ASN A 223 -6.24 3.89 4.84
N VAL A 224 -7.51 3.50 4.97
CA VAL A 224 -8.63 4.04 4.18
C VAL A 224 -8.87 5.51 4.54
N PHE A 225 -8.87 5.83 5.83
CA PHE A 225 -9.11 7.19 6.33
C PHE A 225 -8.07 8.19 5.80
N ARG A 226 -6.80 7.78 5.71
CA ARG A 226 -5.74 8.68 5.24
C ARG A 226 -5.67 8.81 3.73
N ALA A 227 -6.03 7.76 2.98
CA ALA A 227 -6.21 7.89 1.53
C ALA A 227 -7.25 8.98 1.21
N LEU A 228 -8.34 9.02 1.99
CA LEU A 228 -9.31 10.11 1.95
C LEU A 228 -8.67 11.45 2.33
N ALA A 229 -7.92 11.53 3.43
CA ALA A 229 -7.32 12.79 3.89
C ALA A 229 -6.35 13.41 2.88
N LYS A 230 -5.67 12.59 2.08
CA LYS A 230 -4.77 13.04 1.03
C LYS A 230 -5.51 13.49 -0.23
N GLU A 231 -6.49 12.72 -0.67
CA GLU A 231 -7.18 12.96 -1.93
C GLU A 231 -8.18 14.12 -1.82
N ASP A 232 -8.72 14.37 -0.63
CA ASP A 232 -9.74 15.39 -0.39
C ASP A 232 -9.14 16.75 0.01
N PRO A 233 -9.22 17.80 -0.84
CA PRO A 233 -8.74 19.14 -0.52
C PRO A 233 -9.45 19.81 0.66
N ASP A 234 -10.69 19.41 0.95
CA ASP A 234 -11.54 19.97 1.98
C ASP A 234 -11.50 19.16 3.30
N TYR A 235 -10.61 18.16 3.39
CA TYR A 235 -10.50 17.23 4.53
C TYR A 235 -10.41 17.94 5.88
N SER A 236 -9.47 18.88 6.04
CA SER A 236 -9.22 19.55 7.32
C SER A 236 -10.42 20.35 7.81
N ARG A 237 -11.21 20.90 6.88
CA ARG A 237 -12.38 21.70 7.20
C ARG A 237 -13.57 20.84 7.65
N ASN A 238 -13.79 19.70 6.99
CA ASN A 238 -15.05 18.96 7.11
C ASN A 238 -14.96 17.65 7.89
N ILE A 239 -13.78 17.01 7.92
CA ILE A 239 -13.62 15.64 8.45
C ILE A 239 -12.67 15.58 9.64
N GLU A 240 -11.54 16.29 9.60
CA GLU A 240 -10.48 16.19 10.62
C GLU A 240 -11.01 16.40 12.06
N GLY A 241 -11.84 17.43 12.26
CA GLY A 241 -12.45 17.73 13.56
C GLY A 241 -13.50 16.71 14.04
N GLN A 242 -13.94 15.79 13.19
CA GLN A 242 -15.00 14.80 13.48
C GLN A 242 -14.44 13.42 13.84
N VAL A 243 -13.11 13.30 13.95
CA VAL A 243 -12.42 12.03 14.03
C VAL A 243 -12.00 11.70 15.45
N ILE A 244 -12.15 10.43 15.83
CA ILE A 244 -11.53 9.83 17.02
C ILE A 244 -10.64 8.68 16.57
N ARG A 245 -9.35 8.74 16.93
CA ARG A 245 -8.38 7.68 16.64
C ARG A 245 -8.22 6.79 17.86
N LEU A 246 -8.47 5.49 17.69
CA LEU A 246 -8.36 4.51 18.77
C LEU A 246 -6.91 4.34 19.19
N HIS A 247 -6.63 4.53 20.48
CA HIS A 247 -5.30 4.41 21.06
C HIS A 247 -5.28 3.42 22.23
N TRP A 248 -4.17 2.69 22.38
CA TRP A 248 -3.97 1.69 23.42
C TRP A 248 -2.60 1.88 24.07
N ASP A 249 -2.61 2.31 25.32
CA ASP A 249 -1.42 2.32 26.15
C ASP A 249 -1.28 0.99 26.93
N TRP A 250 -0.15 0.83 27.62
CA TRP A 250 0.11 -0.37 28.42
C TRP A 250 -0.94 -0.58 29.53
N ALA A 251 -1.51 0.50 30.08
CA ALA A 251 -2.46 0.42 31.19
C ALA A 251 -3.83 -0.10 30.72
N LEU A 252 -4.33 0.39 29.60
CA LEU A 252 -5.55 -0.10 28.94
C LEU A 252 -5.40 -1.55 28.48
N LEU A 253 -4.21 -1.91 27.97
CA LEU A 253 -3.90 -3.29 27.59
C LEU A 253 -3.85 -4.23 28.80
N LEU A 254 -3.28 -3.80 29.92
CA LEU A 254 -3.29 -4.56 31.18
C LEU A 254 -4.72 -4.76 31.68
N LEU A 255 -5.53 -3.70 31.67
CA LEU A 255 -6.95 -3.77 32.04
C LEU A 255 -7.70 -4.77 31.16
N LEU A 256 -7.49 -4.75 29.84
CA LEU A 256 -8.09 -5.70 28.90
C LEU A 256 -7.66 -7.15 29.21
N ALA A 257 -6.37 -7.38 29.41
CA ALA A 257 -5.82 -8.69 29.71
C ALA A 257 -6.39 -9.23 31.03
N ALA A 258 -6.33 -8.43 32.10
CA ALA A 258 -6.86 -8.77 33.42
C ALA A 258 -8.37 -9.05 33.36
N LYS A 259 -9.16 -8.24 32.64
CA LYS A 259 -10.60 -8.49 32.51
C LYS A 259 -10.90 -9.83 31.84
N ARG A 260 -10.12 -10.22 30.83
CA ARG A 260 -10.24 -11.55 30.21
C ARG A 260 -9.80 -12.66 31.14
N MET A 261 -8.71 -12.48 31.87
CA MET A 261 -8.24 -13.45 32.86
C MET A 261 -9.27 -13.68 33.97
N LYS A 262 -9.90 -12.62 34.51
CA LYS A 262 -10.98 -12.74 35.51
C LYS A 262 -12.08 -13.69 35.04
N VAL A 263 -12.51 -13.55 33.78
CA VAL A 263 -13.55 -14.40 33.18
C VAL A 263 -13.06 -15.83 32.94
N THR A 264 -11.88 -16.00 32.34
CA THR A 264 -11.35 -17.32 31.98
C THR A 264 -10.98 -18.16 33.21
N PHE A 265 -10.35 -17.54 34.21
CA PHE A 265 -9.86 -18.21 35.42
C PHE A 265 -10.84 -18.12 36.60
N GLN A 266 -12.03 -17.53 36.40
CA GLN A 266 -13.05 -17.35 37.43
C GLN A 266 -12.49 -16.65 38.69
N LEU A 267 -11.72 -15.59 38.48
CA LEU A 267 -11.08 -14.84 39.56
C LEU A 267 -11.95 -13.65 39.97
N ASP A 268 -12.21 -13.55 41.27
CA ASP A 268 -12.85 -12.39 41.90
C ASP A 268 -11.80 -11.52 42.61
N ILE A 269 -11.02 -10.78 41.81
CA ILE A 269 -9.96 -9.90 42.29
C ILE A 269 -10.17 -8.54 41.66
N GLU A 270 -10.27 -7.49 42.47
CA GLU A 270 -10.51 -6.14 41.95
C GLU A 270 -9.30 -5.60 41.20
N LYS A 271 -8.12 -5.58 41.83
CA LYS A 271 -6.89 -4.97 41.27
C LYS A 271 -6.35 -5.78 40.10
N ASP A 272 -6.27 -5.15 38.93
CA ASP A 272 -5.85 -5.81 37.67
C ASP A 272 -4.43 -6.37 37.73
N GLN A 273 -3.49 -5.66 38.36
CA GLN A 273 -2.13 -6.16 38.58
C GLN A 273 -2.13 -7.48 39.37
N ARG A 274 -2.98 -7.59 40.41
CA ARG A 274 -3.06 -8.83 41.21
C ARG A 274 -3.66 -10.00 40.41
N VAL A 275 -4.52 -9.72 39.44
CA VAL A 275 -5.02 -10.76 38.53
C VAL A 275 -3.90 -11.26 37.64
N TRP A 276 -3.13 -10.33 37.06
CA TRP A 276 -1.97 -10.67 36.27
C TRP A 276 -0.98 -11.53 37.07
N ASP A 277 -0.55 -11.06 38.24
CA ASP A 277 0.40 -11.76 39.11
C ASP A 277 -0.12 -13.13 39.58
N ARG A 278 -1.44 -13.32 39.66
CA ARG A 278 -2.07 -14.60 39.99
C ARG A 278 -2.03 -15.61 38.84
N CYS A 279 -2.02 -15.11 37.60
CA CYS A 279 -2.01 -15.93 36.38
C CYS A 279 -0.59 -16.13 35.82
N THR A 280 0.38 -15.34 36.26
CA THR A 280 1.78 -15.43 35.84
C THR A 280 2.71 -15.77 36.99
N ALA A 281 3.93 -16.21 36.68
CA ALA A 281 4.94 -16.54 37.68
C ALA A 281 6.35 -16.09 37.23
N GLY A 282 7.25 -15.93 38.21
CA GLY A 282 8.64 -15.51 37.96
C GLY A 282 8.72 -14.12 37.35
N ASP A 283 9.57 -13.97 36.34
CA ASP A 283 9.87 -12.71 35.65
C ASP A 283 8.67 -12.07 34.93
N LEU A 284 7.57 -12.82 34.75
CA LEU A 284 6.34 -12.27 34.18
C LEU A 284 5.48 -11.54 35.19
N GLN A 285 5.74 -11.65 36.50
CA GLN A 285 4.97 -10.93 37.51
C GLN A 285 5.30 -9.43 37.52
N GLY A 286 4.40 -8.64 38.11
CA GLY A 286 4.57 -7.21 38.21
C GLY A 286 4.29 -6.47 36.90
N ARG A 287 4.47 -5.14 36.93
CA ARG A 287 4.23 -4.28 35.77
C ARG A 287 5.26 -4.53 34.68
N ASP A 288 6.51 -4.72 35.08
CA ASP A 288 7.62 -4.90 34.15
C ASP A 288 7.49 -6.23 33.39
N GLY A 289 7.04 -7.28 34.06
CA GLY A 289 6.71 -8.55 33.42
C GLY A 289 5.57 -8.43 32.40
N PHE A 290 4.55 -7.61 32.66
CA PHE A 290 3.51 -7.33 31.67
C PHE A 290 4.03 -6.50 30.49
N LYS A 291 4.82 -5.44 30.74
CA LYS A 291 5.45 -4.63 29.68
C LYS A 291 6.38 -5.48 28.80
N LYS A 292 7.10 -6.43 29.39
CA LYS A 292 7.90 -7.43 28.67
C LYS A 292 7.07 -8.30 27.72
N CYS A 293 5.77 -8.47 27.94
CA CYS A 293 4.88 -9.11 26.96
C CYS A 293 4.57 -8.19 25.77
N LEU A 294 4.40 -6.89 26.03
CA LEU A 294 4.02 -5.92 25.01
C LEU A 294 5.09 -5.73 23.93
N GLN A 295 6.38 -5.91 24.26
CA GLN A 295 7.49 -5.84 23.30
C GLN A 295 7.30 -6.80 22.11
N PHE A 296 6.61 -7.92 22.30
CA PHE A 296 6.35 -8.90 21.24
C PHE A 296 5.12 -8.56 20.39
N THR A 297 4.52 -7.39 20.62
CA THR A 297 3.27 -6.95 19.99
C THR A 297 3.45 -5.60 19.32
N LEU A 298 2.44 -5.16 18.55
CA LEU A 298 2.35 -3.79 18.02
C LEU A 298 1.43 -2.94 18.89
N TYR A 299 1.38 -3.23 20.21
CA TYR A 299 0.49 -2.59 21.19
C TYR A 299 -0.98 -2.61 20.79
N ARG A 300 -1.41 -3.70 20.13
CA ARG A 300 -2.80 -3.91 19.73
C ARG A 300 -3.45 -4.98 20.59
N PRO A 301 -4.72 -4.78 21.01
CA PRO A 301 -5.51 -5.78 21.69
C PRO A 301 -5.42 -7.17 21.08
N ARG A 302 -5.58 -7.27 19.75
CA ARG A 302 -5.55 -8.57 19.06
C ARG A 302 -4.20 -9.29 19.22
N ASP A 303 -3.11 -8.56 19.11
CA ASP A 303 -1.77 -9.13 19.12
C ASP A 303 -1.40 -9.61 20.52
N LEU A 304 -1.66 -8.77 21.53
CA LEU A 304 -1.52 -9.15 22.94
C LEU A 304 -2.36 -10.38 23.28
N LEU A 305 -3.63 -10.41 22.88
CA LEU A 305 -4.51 -11.52 23.22
C LEU A 305 -4.13 -12.81 22.49
N SER A 306 -3.59 -12.72 21.27
CA SER A 306 -3.06 -13.90 20.57
C SER A 306 -1.84 -14.45 21.29
N LEU A 307 -0.93 -13.56 21.73
CA LEU A 307 0.24 -13.92 22.53
C LEU A 307 -0.13 -14.60 23.82
N LEU A 308 -0.96 -13.97 24.65
CA LEU A 308 -1.35 -14.52 25.93
C LEU A 308 -2.11 -15.84 25.77
N ASN A 309 -3.04 -15.95 24.80
CA ASN A 309 -3.78 -17.20 24.59
C ASN A 309 -2.83 -18.37 24.28
N GLU A 310 -1.84 -18.16 23.40
CA GLU A 310 -0.86 -19.19 23.07
C GLU A 310 0.05 -19.51 24.28
N SER A 311 0.51 -18.49 25.02
CA SER A 311 1.32 -18.70 26.23
C SER A 311 0.59 -19.51 27.30
N PHE A 312 -0.68 -19.20 27.57
CA PHE A 312 -1.48 -19.98 28.51
C PHE A 312 -1.79 -21.39 27.98
N PHE A 313 -2.00 -21.54 26.68
CA PHE A 313 -2.15 -22.86 26.08
C PHE A 313 -0.89 -23.72 26.31
N CYS A 314 0.30 -23.16 26.10
CA CYS A 314 1.57 -23.81 26.41
C CYS A 314 1.70 -24.16 27.90
N SER A 315 1.36 -23.24 28.80
CA SER A 315 1.47 -23.49 30.25
C SER A 315 0.57 -24.66 30.67
N PHE A 316 -0.67 -24.71 30.17
CA PHE A 316 -1.61 -25.79 30.47
C PHE A 316 -1.15 -27.14 29.90
N ARG A 317 -0.55 -27.17 28.71
CA ARG A 317 0.02 -28.42 28.15
C ARG A 317 1.15 -28.99 29.00
N HIS A 318 1.90 -28.13 29.69
CA HIS A 318 2.94 -28.53 30.64
C HIS A 318 2.40 -28.79 32.06
N GLY A 319 1.09 -28.83 32.25
CA GLY A 319 0.45 -29.10 33.55
C GLY A 319 0.53 -27.94 34.56
N ARG A 320 0.89 -26.73 34.11
CA ARG A 320 0.99 -25.53 34.96
C ARG A 320 -0.28 -24.69 34.85
N SER A 321 -0.69 -24.09 35.97
CA SER A 321 -1.84 -23.17 36.03
C SER A 321 -1.45 -21.71 35.79
N THR A 322 -0.16 -21.40 35.77
CA THR A 322 0.39 -20.06 35.54
C THR A 322 1.36 -20.07 34.37
N ALA A 323 1.36 -18.99 33.60
CA ALA A 323 2.32 -18.77 32.52
C ALA A 323 3.66 -18.25 33.07
N ILE A 324 4.75 -18.76 32.53
CA ILE A 324 6.13 -18.29 32.81
C ILE A 324 6.75 -17.70 31.54
N LEU A 325 7.93 -17.10 31.68
CA LEU A 325 8.62 -16.46 30.57
C LEU A 325 8.86 -17.41 29.39
N GLU A 326 9.19 -18.67 29.66
CA GLU A 326 9.44 -19.69 28.65
C GLU A 326 8.19 -19.99 27.79
N ASP A 327 6.98 -19.95 28.37
CA ASP A 327 5.74 -20.09 27.60
C ASP A 327 5.50 -18.88 26.70
N LEU A 328 5.83 -17.70 27.21
CA LEU A 328 5.74 -16.45 26.46
C LEU A 328 6.71 -16.45 25.28
N GLU A 329 7.97 -16.80 25.49
CA GLU A 329 8.99 -16.84 24.45
C GLU A 329 8.66 -17.88 23.37
N TYR A 330 8.13 -19.04 23.78
CA TYR A 330 7.65 -20.05 22.83
C TYR A 330 6.50 -19.50 21.96
N ALA A 331 5.49 -18.89 22.57
CA ALA A 331 4.37 -18.28 21.87
C ALA A 331 4.82 -17.12 20.96
N ALA A 332 5.68 -16.25 21.48
CA ALA A 332 6.20 -15.07 20.81
C ALA A 332 6.97 -15.45 19.55
N LYS A 333 7.68 -16.59 19.52
CA LYS A 333 8.35 -17.08 18.31
C LYS A 333 7.36 -17.32 17.17
N SER A 334 6.26 -18.03 17.42
CA SER A 334 5.24 -18.31 16.40
C SER A 334 4.56 -17.02 15.92
N ILE A 335 4.29 -16.09 16.84
CA ILE A 335 3.63 -14.83 16.55
C ILE A 335 4.54 -13.90 15.77
N SER A 336 5.82 -13.83 16.13
CA SER A 336 6.83 -13.02 15.44
C SER A 336 6.97 -13.44 13.97
N VAL A 337 7.00 -14.75 13.69
CA VAL A 337 6.99 -15.27 12.32
C VAL A 337 5.71 -14.89 11.59
N ALA A 338 4.54 -15.10 12.21
CA ALA A 338 3.25 -14.75 11.60
C ALA A 338 3.13 -13.24 11.31
N ARG A 339 3.66 -12.38 12.20
CA ARG A 339 3.71 -10.93 12.00
C ARG A 339 4.61 -10.53 10.84
N LEU A 340 5.78 -11.16 10.73
CA LEU A 340 6.70 -10.92 9.63
C LEU A 340 6.07 -11.33 8.28
N GLU A 341 5.37 -12.46 8.23
CA GLU A 341 4.60 -12.87 7.05
C GLU A 341 3.45 -11.92 6.72
N ASP A 342 2.72 -11.43 7.74
CA ASP A 342 1.64 -10.45 7.56
C ASP A 342 2.21 -9.15 6.96
N LEU A 343 3.36 -8.69 7.44
CA LEU A 343 4.09 -7.53 6.89
C LEU A 343 4.44 -7.76 5.41
N TRP A 344 4.99 -8.92 5.07
CA TRP A 344 5.31 -9.25 3.67
C TRP A 344 4.06 -9.25 2.80
N LYS A 345 2.99 -9.94 3.21
CA LYS A 345 1.73 -10.00 2.45
C LYS A 345 1.10 -8.63 2.24
N GLU A 346 1.18 -7.74 3.24
CA GLU A 346 0.63 -6.38 3.18
C GLU A 346 1.38 -5.50 2.19
N TYR A 347 2.72 -5.58 2.18
CA TYR A 347 3.54 -4.63 1.43
C TYR A 347 4.16 -5.19 0.14
N GLN A 348 4.18 -6.50 -0.10
CA GLN A 348 4.91 -7.09 -1.25
C GLN A 348 4.45 -6.58 -2.62
N LYS A 349 3.18 -6.21 -2.78
CA LYS A 349 2.70 -5.61 -4.04
C LYS A 349 3.30 -4.23 -4.31
N ILE A 350 3.61 -3.46 -3.26
CA ILE A 350 4.06 -2.06 -3.36
C ILE A 350 5.56 -1.92 -3.08
N PHE A 351 6.11 -2.85 -2.31
CA PHE A 351 7.53 -3.00 -2.00
C PHE A 351 7.96 -4.46 -2.26
N PRO A 352 8.10 -4.87 -3.53
CA PRO A 352 8.45 -6.25 -3.89
C PRO A 352 9.65 -6.86 -3.14
N PRO A 353 10.79 -6.16 -2.96
CA PRO A 353 11.96 -6.76 -2.35
C PRO A 353 11.86 -6.89 -0.82
N ILE A 354 10.74 -6.50 -0.18
CA ILE A 354 10.59 -6.49 1.29
C ILE A 354 11.01 -7.79 1.95
N GLN A 355 10.62 -8.94 1.41
CA GLN A 355 10.93 -10.24 2.00
C GLN A 355 12.42 -10.55 1.94
N ALA A 356 13.05 -10.35 0.78
CA ALA A 356 14.47 -10.60 0.60
C ALA A 356 15.33 -9.63 1.44
N ILE A 357 14.97 -8.35 1.46
CA ILE A 357 15.67 -7.33 2.24
C ILE A 357 15.55 -7.60 3.74
N THR A 358 14.34 -7.80 4.27
CA THR A 358 14.15 -8.06 5.70
C THR A 358 14.82 -9.36 6.15
N SER A 359 14.85 -10.38 5.27
CA SER A 359 15.58 -11.63 5.51
C SER A 359 17.10 -11.44 5.59
N GLY A 360 17.67 -10.40 4.96
CA GLY A 360 19.09 -10.04 5.08
C GLY A 360 19.51 -9.62 6.49
N PHE A 361 18.56 -9.27 7.36
CA PHE A 361 18.82 -8.97 8.77
C PHE A 361 18.84 -10.20 9.67
N LYS A 362 18.41 -11.37 9.17
CA LYS A 362 18.32 -12.61 9.95
C LYS A 362 19.65 -12.99 10.60
N ASN A 363 19.61 -13.54 11.82
CA ASN A 363 20.78 -13.91 12.62
C ASN A 363 21.74 -12.73 12.92
N GLY A 364 21.26 -11.49 12.85
CA GLY A 364 22.05 -10.29 13.15
C GLY A 364 21.70 -9.65 14.50
N GLU A 365 22.28 -8.48 14.74
CA GLU A 365 21.93 -7.59 15.84
C GLU A 365 20.64 -6.81 15.52
N PRO A 366 19.74 -6.59 16.51
CA PRO A 366 18.55 -5.79 16.30
C PRO A 366 18.81 -4.28 16.30
N GLU A 367 19.82 -3.81 17.03
CA GLU A 367 20.29 -2.43 17.00
C GLU A 367 21.52 -2.34 16.11
N LEU A 368 21.54 -1.35 15.23
CA LEU A 368 22.63 -1.13 14.30
C LEU A 368 22.70 0.34 13.88
N SER A 369 23.88 0.76 13.40
CA SER A 369 24.01 2.07 12.76
C SER A 369 23.36 2.05 11.37
N VAL A 370 22.94 3.22 10.90
CA VAL A 370 22.49 3.41 9.52
C VAL A 370 23.50 2.86 8.51
N THR A 371 24.80 3.09 8.72
CA THR A 371 25.85 2.58 7.83
C THR A 371 25.83 1.05 7.73
N SER A 372 25.74 0.34 8.86
CA SER A 372 25.66 -1.12 8.87
C SER A 372 24.37 -1.63 8.25
N ALA A 373 23.27 -0.90 8.41
CA ALA A 373 21.98 -1.24 7.80
C ALA A 373 22.02 -1.14 6.28
N LEU A 374 22.60 -0.05 5.76
CA LEU A 374 22.79 0.15 4.32
C LEU A 374 23.64 -0.96 3.71
N PHE A 375 24.74 -1.35 4.36
CA PHE A 375 25.58 -2.45 3.91
C PHE A 375 24.81 -3.79 3.83
N LYS A 376 24.01 -4.12 4.85
CA LYS A 376 23.14 -5.32 4.82
C LYS A 376 22.11 -5.27 3.67
N ILE A 377 21.54 -4.10 3.41
CA ILE A 377 20.58 -3.90 2.32
C ILE A 377 21.27 -4.09 0.96
N GLU A 378 22.50 -3.61 0.79
CA GLU A 378 23.30 -3.81 -0.43
C GLU A 378 23.59 -5.29 -0.67
N GLN A 379 24.06 -6.02 0.34
CA GLN A 379 24.29 -7.47 0.25
C GLN A 379 23.00 -8.25 -0.08
N ALA A 380 21.87 -7.87 0.53
CA ALA A 380 20.59 -8.49 0.23
C ALA A 380 20.17 -8.21 -1.23
N THR A 381 20.46 -7.01 -1.74
CA THR A 381 20.19 -6.65 -3.14
C THR A 381 21.00 -7.49 -4.13
N GLU A 382 22.26 -7.78 -3.82
CA GLU A 382 23.10 -8.70 -4.61
C GLU A 382 22.51 -10.12 -4.62
N THR A 383 22.03 -10.60 -3.47
CA THR A 383 21.40 -11.93 -3.37
C THR A 383 20.11 -12.03 -4.20
N ILE A 384 19.34 -10.94 -4.31
CA ILE A 384 18.15 -10.88 -5.17
C ILE A 384 18.55 -11.08 -6.64
N GLU A 385 19.69 -10.55 -7.07
CA GLU A 385 20.21 -10.71 -8.44
C GLU A 385 20.42 -12.18 -8.81
N ASP A 386 20.90 -12.99 -7.86
CA ASP A 386 21.10 -14.42 -8.05
C ASP A 386 19.80 -15.23 -8.04
N SER A 387 18.83 -14.83 -7.20
CA SER A 387 17.51 -15.49 -7.11
C SER A 387 16.68 -15.36 -8.39
N GLY A 388 16.90 -14.27 -9.12
CA GLY A 388 16.21 -14.00 -10.36
C GLY A 388 14.83 -13.38 -10.26
N ASP A 389 14.41 -12.92 -9.07
CA ASP A 389 13.21 -12.11 -8.86
C ASP A 389 13.38 -10.70 -9.47
N GLN A 390 12.81 -10.54 -10.66
CA GLN A 390 12.96 -9.34 -11.48
C GLN A 390 12.27 -8.12 -10.89
N ALA A 391 11.08 -8.29 -10.29
CA ALA A 391 10.32 -7.18 -9.73
C ALA A 391 11.05 -6.61 -8.51
N SER A 392 11.55 -7.50 -7.64
CA SER A 392 12.34 -7.13 -6.47
C SER A 392 13.67 -6.47 -6.84
N LEU A 393 14.40 -7.02 -7.81
CA LEU A 393 15.71 -6.46 -8.23
C LEU A 393 15.56 -5.07 -8.85
N SER A 394 14.55 -4.90 -9.72
CA SER A 394 14.27 -3.62 -10.36
C SER A 394 13.95 -2.55 -9.33
N GLU A 395 13.12 -2.88 -8.34
CA GLU A 395 12.76 -1.93 -7.28
C GLU A 395 13.98 -1.61 -6.40
N ALA A 396 14.76 -2.62 -6.01
CA ALA A 396 15.91 -2.45 -5.13
C ALA A 396 17.00 -1.56 -5.76
N ARG A 397 17.32 -1.78 -7.05
CA ARG A 397 18.30 -0.95 -7.79
C ARG A 397 17.84 0.49 -7.95
N LEU A 398 16.54 0.69 -8.15
CA LEU A 398 15.95 2.00 -8.34
C LEU A 398 15.93 2.82 -7.04
N LEU A 399 15.48 2.21 -5.94
CA LEU A 399 15.43 2.87 -4.64
C LEU A 399 16.83 3.10 -4.05
N LYS A 400 17.80 2.24 -4.41
CA LYS A 400 19.11 2.13 -3.77
C LYS A 400 18.97 1.83 -2.26
N ALA A 401 20.08 1.58 -1.56
CA ALA A 401 20.04 1.19 -0.15
C ALA A 401 19.35 2.22 0.75
N SER A 402 19.56 3.51 0.49
CA SER A 402 18.93 4.59 1.26
C SER A 402 17.42 4.69 1.07
N GLY A 403 16.92 4.51 -0.17
CA GLY A 403 15.48 4.48 -0.43
C GLY A 403 14.81 3.24 0.17
N ILE A 404 15.51 2.10 0.16
CA ILE A 404 15.06 0.87 0.84
C ILE A 404 15.00 1.09 2.36
N LEU A 405 16.01 1.71 2.96
CA LEU A 405 16.02 2.02 4.39
C LEU A 405 14.84 2.91 4.79
N GLN A 406 14.58 3.97 4.01
CA GLN A 406 13.39 4.81 4.17
C GLN A 406 12.10 3.98 4.07
N SER A 407 12.04 3.05 3.13
CA SER A 407 10.88 2.16 2.95
C SER A 407 10.67 1.26 4.17
N LEU A 408 11.74 0.68 4.73
CA LEU A 408 11.69 -0.16 5.93
C LEU A 408 11.21 0.62 7.17
N TYR A 409 11.65 1.88 7.31
CA TYR A 409 11.15 2.76 8.37
C TYR A 409 9.68 3.07 8.16
N SER A 410 9.30 3.40 6.94
CA SER A 410 7.94 3.78 6.58
C SER A 410 6.89 2.68 6.83
N VAL A 411 7.28 1.40 6.77
CA VAL A 411 6.40 0.25 7.07
C VAL A 411 6.49 -0.21 8.53
N GLY A 412 7.33 0.45 9.33
CA GLY A 412 7.60 0.15 10.74
C GLY A 412 8.30 -1.17 10.98
N PHE A 413 9.16 -1.56 10.03
CA PHE A 413 10.11 -2.63 10.25
C PHE A 413 11.29 -2.15 11.12
N ILE A 414 11.73 -0.91 10.93
CA ILE A 414 12.77 -0.25 11.74
C ILE A 414 12.24 1.04 12.37
N GLY A 415 12.79 1.38 13.53
CA GLY A 415 12.63 2.66 14.21
C GLY A 415 13.96 3.40 14.28
N MET A 416 13.90 4.70 14.55
CA MET A 416 15.07 5.57 14.66
C MET A 416 15.18 6.09 16.09
N HIS A 417 16.40 6.15 16.62
CA HIS A 417 16.66 6.73 17.93
C HIS A 417 16.54 8.26 17.89
N ASP A 418 15.59 8.81 18.62
CA ASP A 418 15.47 10.25 18.87
C ASP A 418 16.35 10.66 20.06
N GLN A 419 17.30 11.56 19.81
CA GLN A 419 18.23 12.06 20.82
C GLN A 419 17.55 12.96 21.86
N ASN A 420 16.40 13.57 21.54
CA ASN A 420 15.71 14.48 22.45
C ASN A 420 14.91 13.71 23.52
N THR A 421 14.28 12.62 23.11
CA THR A 421 13.44 11.79 23.98
C THR A 421 14.18 10.56 24.50
N SER A 422 15.42 10.32 24.05
CA SER A 422 16.20 9.09 24.29
C SER A 422 15.37 7.84 23.97
N SER A 423 14.59 7.89 22.89
CA SER A 423 13.58 6.88 22.59
C SER A 423 13.66 6.43 21.14
N PHE A 424 13.36 5.16 20.85
CA PHE A 424 13.19 4.69 19.49
C PHE A 424 11.78 4.99 19.01
N THR A 425 11.70 5.81 17.96
CA THR A 425 10.44 6.15 17.32
C THR A 425 10.22 5.28 16.10
N PHE A 426 9.10 4.55 16.08
CA PHE A 426 8.69 3.73 14.95
C PHE A 426 7.61 4.43 14.16
N CYS A 427 7.88 4.57 12.86
CA CYS A 427 6.91 5.03 11.89
C CYS A 427 6.15 3.83 11.37
N HIS A 428 4.84 3.93 11.30
CA HIS A 428 4.05 2.96 10.57
C HIS A 428 3.24 3.63 9.45
N ASP A 429 3.36 4.97 9.28
CA ASP A 429 2.61 5.83 8.33
C ASP A 429 3.17 5.99 6.94
N GLY A 430 4.14 5.19 6.53
CA GLY A 430 4.69 5.47 5.21
C GLY A 430 5.35 6.87 5.15
N ARG A 431 5.48 7.63 6.26
CA ARG A 431 6.15 8.93 6.25
C ARG A 431 7.65 8.72 6.24
N THR A 432 8.35 9.73 5.78
CA THR A 432 9.78 9.84 6.04
C THR A 432 9.96 10.23 7.50
N PRO A 433 11.05 9.82 8.14
CA PRO A 433 11.41 10.38 9.43
C PRO A 433 11.53 11.92 9.31
N ASP A 434 11.15 12.63 10.37
CA ASP A 434 11.21 14.10 10.41
C ASP A 434 12.64 14.62 10.17
N LYS A 435 13.63 13.83 10.61
CA LYS A 435 15.05 14.00 10.29
C LYS A 435 15.50 12.94 9.29
N GLY A 436 16.25 13.34 8.25
CA GLY A 436 16.89 12.38 7.35
C GLY A 436 17.91 11.49 8.09
N PHE A 437 18.11 10.26 7.60
CA PHE A 437 19.08 9.32 8.16
C PHE A 437 20.52 9.85 7.99
N GLU A 438 21.24 9.99 9.08
CA GLU A 438 22.69 10.22 9.11
C GLU A 438 23.44 8.91 9.36
N SER A 439 24.66 8.78 8.83
CA SER A 439 25.43 7.53 8.87
C SER A 439 25.66 6.95 10.26
N ALA A 440 25.73 7.82 11.28
CA ALA A 440 25.96 7.49 12.68
C ALA A 440 24.67 7.27 13.49
N ASP A 441 23.51 7.58 12.91
CA ASP A 441 22.24 7.39 13.61
C ASP A 441 22.03 5.91 13.93
N LYS A 442 21.40 5.67 15.07
CA LYS A 442 21.04 4.34 15.54
C LYS A 442 19.64 3.99 15.08
N ILE A 443 19.50 2.79 14.55
CA ILE A 443 18.20 2.21 14.21
C ILE A 443 17.98 0.92 15.00
N LEU A 444 16.72 0.59 15.21
CA LEU A 444 16.29 -0.63 15.88
C LEU A 444 15.29 -1.36 14.99
N ILE A 445 15.52 -2.65 14.72
CA ILE A 445 14.48 -3.50 14.14
C ILE A 445 13.37 -3.63 15.16
N HIS A 446 12.11 -3.53 14.76
CA HIS A 446 11.00 -3.57 15.72
C HIS A 446 11.01 -4.89 16.52
N PRO A 447 10.93 -4.85 17.87
CA PRO A 447 11.03 -6.03 18.74
C PRO A 447 10.12 -7.21 18.40
N CYS A 448 8.89 -6.92 17.95
CA CYS A 448 7.97 -7.96 17.49
C CYS A 448 8.50 -8.86 16.35
N TYR A 449 9.56 -8.49 15.62
CA TYR A 449 10.16 -9.32 14.55
C TYR A 449 11.41 -10.08 14.97
N TRP A 450 11.96 -9.83 16.17
CA TRP A 450 13.28 -10.35 16.57
C TRP A 450 13.34 -11.87 16.56
N LEU A 451 12.34 -12.53 17.15
CA LEU A 451 12.30 -13.99 17.23
C LEU A 451 12.08 -14.64 15.85
N GLY A 452 11.28 -14.01 14.98
CA GLY A 452 11.05 -14.46 13.61
C GLY A 452 12.30 -14.35 12.73
N LEU A 453 13.14 -13.34 12.99
CA LEU A 453 14.43 -13.14 12.34
C LEU A 453 15.61 -13.80 13.07
N ASN A 454 15.36 -14.44 14.21
CA ASN A 454 16.40 -15.06 15.04
C ASN A 454 17.55 -14.09 15.36
N LEU A 455 17.23 -12.87 15.80
CA LEU A 455 18.23 -11.86 16.15
C LEU A 455 18.92 -12.20 17.49
N SER A 456 20.14 -11.70 17.68
CA SER A 456 21.02 -12.01 18.83
C SER A 456 20.42 -11.64 20.20
N LYS A 457 19.59 -10.59 20.25
CA LYS A 457 18.91 -10.11 21.45
C LYS A 457 17.44 -10.50 21.36
N ASN A 458 16.96 -11.26 22.35
CA ASN A 458 15.57 -11.76 22.40
C ASN A 458 14.64 -10.87 23.24
N ALA A 459 15.18 -9.92 24.02
CA ALA A 459 14.42 -9.01 24.86
C ALA A 459 15.17 -7.68 25.06
N LEU A 460 14.42 -6.57 25.08
CA LEU A 460 14.95 -5.26 25.49
C LEU A 460 15.16 -5.21 27.00
N SER A 461 15.99 -4.28 27.47
CA SER A 461 15.93 -3.91 28.89
C SER A 461 14.57 -3.25 29.18
N PRO A 462 14.06 -3.31 30.43
CA PRO A 462 12.79 -2.66 30.78
C PRO A 462 12.78 -1.16 30.43
N ASP A 463 13.90 -0.47 30.64
CA ASP A 463 14.05 0.96 30.35
C ASP A 463 13.97 1.23 28.83
N GLU A 464 14.68 0.43 28.01
CA GLU A 464 14.64 0.53 26.54
C GLU A 464 13.23 0.23 25.97
N ALA A 465 12.42 -0.59 26.66
CA ALA A 465 11.05 -0.89 26.25
C ALA A 465 10.07 0.24 26.58
N GLU A 466 10.33 1.03 27.64
CA GLU A 466 9.59 2.26 27.94
C GLU A 466 9.93 3.40 26.97
N GLU A 467 11.13 3.33 26.40
CA GLU A 467 11.68 4.21 25.38
C GLU A 467 11.24 3.84 23.94
N ILE A 468 10.25 2.95 23.75
CA ILE A 468 9.67 2.72 22.42
C ILE A 468 8.41 3.56 22.24
N ASN A 469 8.50 4.51 21.32
CA ASN A 469 7.38 5.30 20.86
C ASN A 469 6.89 4.76 19.50
N ASP A 470 5.84 3.94 19.54
CA ASP A 470 5.07 3.61 18.35
C ASP A 470 4.18 4.81 18.00
N GLU A 471 4.61 5.63 17.04
CA GLU A 471 3.72 6.66 16.51
C GLU A 471 2.57 5.99 15.74
N TYR A 472 1.36 6.10 16.28
CA TYR A 472 0.15 5.55 15.66
C TYR A 472 -0.45 6.43 14.57
N ASP A 473 0.26 7.47 14.16
CA ASP A 473 -0.07 8.18 12.94
C ASP A 473 0.44 7.35 11.76
N ILE A 474 -0.48 6.76 10.96
CA ILE A 474 -0.20 5.70 9.97
C ILE A 474 -0.78 5.89 8.53
N ASN A 475 -0.24 6.74 7.64
CA ASN A 475 -0.53 6.69 6.19
C ASN A 475 -0.10 5.34 5.60
N VAL A 476 -0.99 4.64 4.92
CA VAL A 476 -0.56 3.53 4.05
C VAL A 476 -0.33 4.11 2.67
N GLU A 477 0.68 4.97 2.60
CA GLU A 477 1.29 5.36 1.35
C GLU A 477 2.66 4.72 1.32
N SER A 478 2.86 3.72 0.46
CA SER A 478 4.23 3.40 0.13
C SER A 478 4.85 4.64 -0.49
N LEU A 479 5.99 5.08 0.02
CA LEU A 479 6.77 6.12 -0.65
C LEU A 479 7.42 5.61 -1.93
N ASN A 480 7.47 4.29 -2.14
CA ASN A 480 8.18 3.69 -3.25
C ASN A 480 7.78 4.30 -4.59
N PRO A 481 6.49 4.51 -4.93
CA PRO A 481 6.10 5.17 -6.17
C PRO A 481 6.58 6.63 -6.27
N LYS A 482 6.55 7.39 -5.16
CA LYS A 482 7.04 8.78 -5.12
C LYS A 482 8.57 8.84 -5.25
N ILE A 483 9.30 8.03 -4.47
CA ILE A 483 10.75 7.92 -4.52
C ILE A 483 11.18 7.44 -5.92
N ARG A 484 10.51 6.41 -6.46
CA ARG A 484 10.67 5.93 -7.84
C ARG A 484 10.52 7.04 -8.87
N ASN A 485 9.41 7.77 -8.83
CA ASN A 485 9.14 8.85 -9.78
C ASN A 485 10.18 9.96 -9.68
N SER A 486 10.58 10.31 -8.46
CA SER A 486 11.64 11.28 -8.19
C SER A 486 12.99 10.80 -8.74
N LYS A 487 13.40 9.56 -8.45
CA LYS A 487 14.66 8.96 -8.93
C LYS A 487 14.70 8.85 -10.46
N ILE A 488 13.62 8.41 -11.09
CA ILE A 488 13.51 8.38 -12.55
C ILE A 488 13.60 9.82 -13.11
N GLY A 489 12.93 10.79 -12.48
CA GLY A 489 13.04 12.20 -12.84
C GLY A 489 14.47 12.76 -12.72
N GLN A 490 15.20 12.36 -11.67
CA GLN A 490 16.60 12.74 -11.46
C GLN A 490 17.50 12.16 -12.57
N ILE A 491 17.36 10.87 -12.91
CA ILE A 491 18.15 10.26 -13.99
C ILE A 491 17.85 10.94 -15.33
N VAL A 492 16.57 11.19 -15.65
CA VAL A 492 16.18 11.85 -16.91
C VAL A 492 16.71 13.29 -16.97
N SER A 493 16.57 14.08 -15.90
CA SER A 493 17.06 15.46 -15.85
C SER A 493 18.59 15.59 -15.77
N HIS A 494 19.30 14.56 -15.31
CA HIS A 494 20.75 14.53 -15.32
C HIS A 494 21.30 14.55 -16.75
N LEU A 495 20.64 13.86 -17.69
CA LEU A 495 21.03 13.83 -19.10
C LEU A 495 21.15 15.24 -19.71
N ASP A 496 20.25 16.15 -19.33
CA ASP A 496 20.19 17.52 -19.84
C ASP A 496 21.33 18.39 -19.29
N LYS A 497 21.95 17.99 -18.17
CA LYS A 497 23.08 18.70 -17.54
C LYS A 497 24.43 18.29 -18.08
N ILE A 498 24.53 17.11 -18.68
CA ILE A 498 25.77 16.59 -19.24
C ILE A 498 26.09 17.38 -20.50
N GLN A 499 27.28 17.97 -20.58
CA GLN A 499 27.73 18.71 -21.76
C GLN A 499 27.93 17.76 -22.94
N GLN A 500 27.44 18.10 -24.13
CA GLN A 500 27.63 17.27 -25.33
C GLN A 500 29.07 17.36 -25.83
N GLY A 501 29.60 16.25 -26.33
CA GLY A 501 30.97 16.10 -26.82
C GLY A 501 31.95 15.61 -25.75
N LYS A 502 33.24 15.66 -26.09
CA LYS A 502 34.32 14.99 -25.33
C LYS A 502 34.40 15.39 -23.86
N GLU A 503 34.05 16.64 -23.54
CA GLU A 503 34.12 17.16 -22.17
C GLU A 503 33.15 16.44 -21.22
N GLY A 504 32.02 15.94 -21.72
CA GLY A 504 31.03 15.19 -20.94
C GLY A 504 31.03 13.68 -21.14
N ASP A 505 31.96 13.10 -21.91
CA ASP A 505 31.94 11.67 -22.29
C ASP A 505 31.87 10.73 -21.08
N ARG A 506 32.69 10.98 -20.05
CA ARG A 506 32.72 10.14 -18.83
C ARG A 506 31.42 10.21 -18.05
N GLU A 507 30.84 11.41 -17.93
CA GLU A 507 29.55 11.59 -17.26
C GLU A 507 28.42 10.92 -18.06
N PHE A 508 28.48 10.99 -19.39
CA PHE A 508 27.53 10.33 -20.28
C PHE A 508 27.62 8.80 -20.19
N GLU A 509 28.82 8.23 -20.16
CA GLU A 509 29.03 6.79 -19.94
C GLU A 509 28.45 6.34 -18.59
N GLN A 510 28.71 7.09 -17.53
CA GLN A 510 28.16 6.81 -16.21
C GLN A 510 26.62 6.89 -16.20
N TRP A 511 26.06 7.90 -16.86
CA TRP A 511 24.63 8.03 -17.04
C TRP A 511 24.02 6.86 -17.82
N CYS A 512 24.68 6.41 -18.90
CA CYS A 512 24.27 5.25 -19.68
C CYS A 512 24.23 4.00 -18.79
N LEU A 513 25.27 3.77 -17.98
CA LEU A 513 25.32 2.64 -17.05
C LEU A 513 24.15 2.70 -16.05
N GLU A 514 23.90 3.84 -15.43
CA GLU A 514 22.78 4.01 -14.48
C GLU A 514 21.43 3.75 -15.16
N ALA A 515 21.21 4.31 -16.35
CA ALA A 515 19.99 4.11 -17.12
C ALA A 515 19.79 2.63 -17.48
N LEU A 516 20.82 1.95 -17.99
CA LEU A 516 20.77 0.54 -18.37
C LEU A 516 20.53 -0.38 -17.17
N ARG A 517 21.14 -0.08 -16.01
CA ARG A 517 20.93 -0.86 -14.77
C ARG A 517 19.49 -0.82 -14.28
N VAL A 518 18.77 0.28 -14.55
CA VAL A 518 17.35 0.43 -14.23
C VAL A 518 16.48 -0.20 -15.33
N ILE A 519 16.71 0.12 -16.60
CA ILE A 519 15.91 -0.37 -17.75
C ILE A 519 15.99 -1.89 -17.86
N PHE A 520 17.19 -2.45 -17.75
CA PHE A 520 17.45 -3.87 -17.97
C PHE A 520 17.74 -4.63 -16.68
N ALA A 521 17.30 -4.12 -15.52
CA ALA A 521 17.50 -4.76 -14.21
C ALA A 521 17.10 -6.24 -14.23
N ALA A 522 15.96 -6.53 -14.84
CA ALA A 522 15.37 -7.86 -14.96
C ALA A 522 16.08 -8.80 -15.96
N HIS A 523 16.88 -8.26 -16.86
CA HIS A 523 17.32 -8.94 -18.08
C HIS A 523 18.83 -9.17 -18.15
N LEU A 524 19.61 -8.20 -17.65
CA LEU A 524 21.06 -8.20 -17.70
C LEU A 524 21.66 -8.19 -16.30
N THR A 525 22.65 -9.06 -16.06
CA THR A 525 23.41 -9.12 -14.80
C THR A 525 24.85 -8.66 -15.00
N GLY A 526 25.48 -8.13 -13.96
CA GLY A 526 26.89 -7.71 -14.02
C GLY A 526 27.17 -6.58 -15.01
N LEU A 527 26.26 -5.60 -15.15
CA LEU A 527 26.47 -4.40 -15.96
C LEU A 527 27.59 -3.55 -15.35
N ASN A 528 28.73 -3.49 -16.04
CA ASN A 528 29.94 -2.82 -15.57
C ASN A 528 30.56 -1.93 -16.65
N LEU A 529 31.15 -0.81 -16.21
CA LEU A 529 32.00 0.04 -17.04
C LEU A 529 33.34 -0.65 -17.27
N HIS A 530 33.81 -0.61 -18.52
CA HIS A 530 35.17 -0.97 -18.91
C HIS A 530 35.70 -2.28 -18.31
N PRO A 531 35.01 -3.41 -18.51
CA PRO A 531 35.40 -4.70 -17.94
C PRO A 531 36.80 -5.15 -18.40
N ASN A 532 37.29 -4.61 -19.52
CA ASN A 532 38.59 -4.91 -20.12
C ASN A 532 39.53 -3.69 -20.11
N GLY A 533 39.56 -2.92 -19.02
CA GLY A 533 40.24 -1.61 -18.94
C GLY A 533 41.74 -1.59 -19.33
N ALA A 534 42.43 -2.74 -19.32
CA ALA A 534 43.84 -2.87 -19.73
C ALA A 534 44.03 -3.26 -21.21
N ALA A 535 42.95 -3.53 -21.96
CA ALA A 535 43.01 -3.94 -23.35
C ALA A 535 43.01 -2.73 -24.30
N ILE A 536 43.69 -2.86 -25.44
CA ILE A 536 43.74 -1.86 -26.52
C ILE A 536 42.32 -1.51 -27.03
N GLN A 537 41.42 -2.48 -27.01
CA GLN A 537 40.00 -2.34 -27.35
C GLN A 537 39.15 -2.29 -26.07
N ARG A 538 39.15 -1.11 -25.44
CA ARG A 538 38.33 -0.84 -24.25
C ARG A 538 36.85 -0.75 -24.66
N ARG A 539 36.03 -1.61 -24.07
CA ARG A 539 34.57 -1.56 -24.22
C ARG A 539 33.99 -0.60 -23.19
N ASP A 540 32.91 0.08 -23.51
CA ASP A 540 32.32 1.06 -22.59
C ASP A 540 31.51 0.35 -21.51
N ILE A 541 30.42 -0.33 -21.87
CA ILE A 541 29.56 -1.03 -20.92
C ILE A 541 29.26 -2.45 -21.41
N VAL A 542 29.37 -3.44 -20.52
CA VAL A 542 29.03 -4.84 -20.82
C VAL A 542 28.13 -5.41 -19.75
N GLY A 543 27.13 -6.20 -20.15
CA GLY A 543 26.29 -6.99 -19.24
C GLY A 543 26.06 -8.42 -19.75
N THR A 544 25.81 -9.35 -18.82
CA THR A 544 25.52 -10.75 -19.16
C THR A 544 24.03 -10.94 -19.44
N ASN A 545 23.71 -11.49 -20.61
CA ASN A 545 22.36 -11.85 -21.02
C ASN A 545 21.91 -13.16 -20.35
N ARG A 546 20.81 -13.09 -19.57
CA ARG A 546 20.21 -14.25 -18.86
C ARG A 546 19.04 -14.90 -19.61
N ALA A 547 18.68 -14.41 -20.80
CA ALA A 547 17.55 -14.91 -21.61
C ALA A 547 16.21 -14.99 -20.83
N LYS A 548 15.92 -13.97 -20.02
CA LYS A 548 14.72 -13.93 -19.16
C LYS A 548 13.51 -13.23 -19.78
N SER A 549 13.54 -12.97 -21.09
CA SER A 549 12.42 -12.39 -21.86
C SER A 549 12.51 -12.83 -23.32
N GLU A 550 11.40 -12.72 -24.06
CA GLU A 550 11.36 -13.11 -25.48
C GLU A 550 12.43 -12.37 -26.30
N PHE A 551 12.59 -11.05 -26.09
CA PHE A 551 13.62 -10.26 -26.79
C PHE A 551 15.05 -10.71 -26.48
N TRP A 552 15.38 -10.92 -25.20
CA TRP A 552 16.75 -11.26 -24.80
C TRP A 552 17.09 -12.72 -25.08
N GLU A 553 16.11 -13.63 -24.99
CA GLU A 553 16.25 -15.01 -25.47
C GLU A 553 16.55 -15.04 -26.97
N ARG A 554 15.82 -14.24 -27.75
CA ARG A 554 16.06 -14.09 -29.18
C ARG A 554 17.46 -13.55 -29.49
N ILE A 555 17.91 -12.52 -28.79
CA ILE A 555 19.28 -11.99 -28.93
C ILE A 555 20.34 -13.07 -28.65
N LEU A 556 20.11 -13.92 -27.63
CA LEU A 556 21.01 -15.02 -27.32
C LEU A 556 21.01 -16.09 -28.41
N GLN A 557 19.86 -16.45 -28.95
CA GLN A 557 19.71 -17.53 -29.92
C GLN A 557 20.12 -17.11 -31.34
N ASP A 558 19.53 -16.03 -31.87
CA ASP A 558 19.70 -15.58 -33.24
C ASP A 558 21.08 -14.94 -33.46
N TYR A 559 21.54 -14.16 -32.48
CA TYR A 559 22.76 -13.36 -32.58
C TYR A 559 23.92 -13.90 -31.73
N LYS A 560 23.71 -14.97 -30.95
CA LYS A 560 24.73 -15.61 -30.08
C LYS A 560 25.34 -14.66 -29.04
N VAL A 561 24.58 -13.66 -28.60
CA VAL A 561 25.07 -12.63 -27.67
C VAL A 561 24.82 -13.08 -26.23
N ARG A 562 25.86 -13.63 -25.59
CA ARG A 562 25.86 -13.93 -24.16
C ARG A 562 26.33 -12.74 -23.34
N GLN A 563 27.28 -11.96 -23.85
CA GLN A 563 27.75 -10.71 -23.27
C GLN A 563 27.34 -9.55 -24.18
N VAL A 564 26.44 -8.71 -23.69
CA VAL A 564 25.88 -7.58 -24.45
C VAL A 564 26.82 -6.39 -24.32
N VAL A 565 27.17 -5.76 -25.45
CA VAL A 565 28.01 -4.56 -25.49
C VAL A 565 27.15 -3.34 -25.77
N PHE A 566 27.32 -2.30 -24.95
CA PHE A 566 26.82 -0.96 -25.18
C PHE A 566 28.00 0.01 -25.28
N ASP A 567 28.09 0.70 -26.42
CA ASP A 567 29.13 1.67 -26.74
C ASP A 567 28.52 3.08 -26.66
N ALA A 568 29.04 3.94 -25.79
CA ALA A 568 28.43 5.23 -25.47
C ALA A 568 29.15 6.37 -26.20
N LYS A 569 28.40 7.15 -26.99
CA LYS A 569 28.91 8.27 -27.79
C LYS A 569 28.15 9.54 -27.42
N ASN A 570 28.79 10.48 -26.75
CA ASN A 570 28.15 11.71 -26.28
C ASN A 570 27.97 12.76 -27.41
N PHE A 571 27.54 12.35 -28.59
CA PHE A 571 27.27 13.23 -29.74
C PHE A 571 26.17 12.63 -30.63
N GLN A 572 25.60 13.44 -31.53
CA GLN A 572 24.42 13.07 -32.31
C GLN A 572 24.80 12.23 -33.53
N ASP A 573 25.60 12.79 -34.44
CA ASP A 573 25.95 12.16 -35.71
C ASP A 573 27.00 11.07 -35.52
N LEU A 574 26.62 9.82 -35.81
CA LEU A 574 27.54 8.69 -35.84
C LEU A 574 28.25 8.62 -37.20
N GLY A 575 29.57 8.38 -37.16
CA GLY A 575 30.41 8.19 -38.32
C GLY A 575 30.81 6.73 -38.52
N PRO A 576 31.64 6.46 -39.54
CA PRO A 576 32.10 5.10 -39.84
C PRO A 576 32.95 4.49 -38.73
N ASP A 577 33.70 5.30 -38.00
CA ASP A 577 34.66 4.83 -37.01
C ASP A 577 33.97 4.22 -35.80
N GLU A 578 32.82 4.76 -35.39
CA GLU A 578 32.00 4.22 -34.29
C GLU A 578 31.45 2.82 -34.64
N TYR A 579 30.95 2.63 -35.87
CA TYR A 579 30.46 1.32 -36.31
C TYR A 579 31.59 0.29 -36.40
N ARG A 580 32.75 0.67 -36.93
CA ARG A 580 33.94 -0.21 -37.01
C ARG A 580 34.47 -0.55 -35.62
N GLN A 581 34.51 0.43 -34.71
CA GLN A 581 34.91 0.23 -33.34
C GLN A 581 34.04 -0.82 -32.67
N LEU A 582 32.71 -0.65 -32.69
CA LEU A 582 31.80 -1.61 -32.08
C LEU A 582 31.85 -2.97 -32.78
N GLN A 583 31.93 -3.02 -34.11
CA GLN A 583 32.05 -4.28 -34.86
C GLN A 583 33.26 -5.10 -34.37
N SER A 584 34.38 -4.45 -34.06
CA SER A 584 35.57 -5.14 -33.55
C SER A 584 35.34 -5.85 -32.20
N TYR A 585 34.35 -5.40 -31.43
CA TYR A 585 33.98 -5.98 -30.13
C TYR A 585 33.08 -7.20 -30.26
N LEU A 586 32.34 -7.34 -31.37
CA LEU A 586 31.32 -8.36 -31.62
C LEU A 586 31.93 -9.67 -32.10
N THR A 587 32.69 -10.32 -31.22
CA THR A 587 33.32 -11.62 -31.45
C THR A 587 33.19 -12.54 -30.23
N GLY A 588 33.31 -13.85 -30.43
CA GLY A 588 33.26 -14.83 -29.35
C GLY A 588 31.97 -14.74 -28.50
N PRO A 589 32.06 -14.55 -27.16
CA PRO A 589 30.89 -14.51 -26.29
C PRO A 589 30.02 -13.25 -26.46
N TYR A 590 30.53 -12.22 -27.13
CA TYR A 590 29.79 -11.00 -27.43
C TYR A 590 28.84 -11.14 -28.64
N GLY A 591 28.95 -12.24 -29.38
CA GLY A 591 28.04 -12.57 -30.46
C GLY A 591 28.13 -11.60 -31.64
N LYS A 592 27.00 -11.42 -32.33
CA LYS A 592 26.86 -10.68 -33.59
C LYS A 592 25.93 -9.47 -33.49
N LEU A 593 25.62 -9.00 -32.28
CA LEU A 593 24.77 -7.82 -32.10
C LEU A 593 25.29 -6.95 -30.96
N GLY A 594 25.36 -5.65 -31.20
CA GLY A 594 25.77 -4.63 -30.23
C GLY A 594 24.92 -3.37 -30.32
N PHE A 595 25.02 -2.54 -29.29
CA PHE A 595 24.28 -1.28 -29.20
C PHE A 595 25.21 -0.07 -29.16
N ILE A 596 24.88 0.97 -29.92
CA ILE A 596 25.49 2.31 -29.78
C ILE A 596 24.47 3.22 -29.10
N ILE A 597 24.85 3.82 -27.97
CA ILE A 597 24.05 4.83 -27.27
C ILE A 597 24.58 6.20 -27.66
N ASN A 598 23.75 7.04 -28.27
CA ASN A 598 24.18 8.35 -28.74
C ASN A 598 23.21 9.48 -28.34
N ARG A 599 23.52 10.74 -28.70
CA ARG A 599 22.70 11.92 -28.37
C ARG A 599 21.60 12.24 -29.39
N ASP A 600 21.35 11.35 -30.36
CA ASP A 600 20.34 11.56 -31.39
C ASP A 600 18.92 11.67 -30.79
N GLU A 601 18.05 12.37 -31.50
CA GLU A 601 16.66 12.63 -31.15
C GLU A 601 15.74 11.45 -31.53
N SER A 602 16.17 10.60 -32.48
CA SER A 602 15.35 9.51 -33.01
C SER A 602 16.09 8.17 -33.09
N GLU A 603 15.37 7.10 -32.74
CA GLU A 603 15.79 5.71 -32.94
C GLU A 603 15.74 5.25 -34.41
N ASN A 604 15.18 6.06 -35.32
CA ASN A 604 15.10 5.74 -36.74
C ASN A 604 16.45 5.94 -37.45
N LEU A 605 16.69 5.14 -38.50
CA LEU A 605 17.88 5.25 -39.34
C LEU A 605 17.59 6.13 -40.57
N ASN A 606 18.54 7.00 -40.91
CA ASN A 606 18.48 7.90 -42.05
C ASN A 606 19.35 7.38 -43.21
N SER A 607 18.81 7.48 -44.44
CA SER A 607 19.55 7.13 -45.66
C SER A 607 20.77 8.04 -45.84
N GLY A 608 21.91 7.49 -46.31
CA GLY A 608 23.15 8.25 -46.48
C GLY A 608 23.98 8.42 -45.21
N LYS A 609 23.53 7.89 -44.06
CA LYS A 609 24.21 7.98 -42.77
C LYS A 609 24.26 6.62 -42.08
N ASP A 610 23.54 6.47 -40.99
CA ASP A 610 23.48 5.32 -40.10
C ASP A 610 22.80 4.09 -40.73
N LEU A 611 21.87 4.29 -41.68
CA LEU A 611 21.27 3.18 -42.42
C LEU A 611 22.28 2.42 -43.28
N ASP A 612 23.14 3.14 -43.99
CA ASP A 612 24.09 2.55 -44.94
C ASP A 612 25.17 1.76 -44.20
N TRP A 613 25.69 2.33 -43.10
CA TRP A 613 26.63 1.63 -42.22
C TRP A 613 26.00 0.42 -41.55
N THR A 614 24.74 0.50 -41.11
CA THR A 614 24.04 -0.67 -40.55
C THR A 614 23.93 -1.80 -41.59
N LYS A 615 23.60 -1.47 -42.84
CA LYS A 615 23.54 -2.45 -43.95
C LYS A 615 24.91 -3.02 -44.30
N GLU A 616 25.95 -2.20 -44.31
CA GLU A 616 27.32 -2.63 -44.58
C GLU A 616 27.81 -3.61 -43.49
N MET A 617 27.62 -3.28 -42.21
CA MET A 617 28.01 -4.15 -41.09
C MET A 617 27.27 -5.48 -41.13
N TYR A 618 25.99 -5.47 -41.49
CA TYR A 618 25.21 -6.71 -41.62
C TYR A 618 25.66 -7.55 -42.82
N THR A 619 25.83 -6.93 -43.99
CA THR A 619 26.15 -7.65 -45.23
C THR A 619 27.59 -8.18 -45.22
N SER A 620 28.55 -7.32 -44.90
CA SER A 620 29.98 -7.61 -44.99
C SER A 620 30.51 -8.36 -43.77
N HIS A 621 29.96 -8.11 -42.58
CA HIS A 621 30.49 -8.65 -41.32
C HIS A 621 29.51 -9.56 -40.57
N GLN A 622 28.27 -9.70 -41.07
CA GLN A 622 27.24 -10.52 -40.42
C GLN A 622 26.97 -10.10 -38.98
N CYS A 623 27.10 -8.79 -38.69
CA CYS A 623 26.87 -8.19 -37.39
C CYS A 623 25.76 -7.14 -37.48
N LEU A 624 24.88 -7.09 -36.48
CA LEU A 624 23.83 -6.09 -36.35
C LEU A 624 24.21 -5.05 -35.29
N ILE A 625 24.38 -3.80 -35.71
CA ILE A 625 24.60 -2.69 -34.79
C ILE A 625 23.31 -1.88 -34.68
N MET A 626 22.77 -1.78 -33.46
CA MET A 626 21.54 -1.07 -33.18
C MET A 626 21.81 0.26 -32.46
N LYS A 627 21.17 1.33 -32.92
CA LYS A 627 21.24 2.65 -32.29
C LYS A 627 20.20 2.74 -31.18
N LEU A 628 20.62 3.13 -29.98
CA LEU A 628 19.78 3.38 -28.81
C LEU A 628 20.00 4.81 -28.33
N PRO A 629 19.36 5.82 -28.94
CA PRO A 629 19.59 7.19 -28.52
C PRO A 629 19.23 7.40 -27.05
N ALA A 630 19.96 8.28 -26.36
CA ALA A 630 19.72 8.60 -24.95
C ALA A 630 18.27 9.05 -24.71
N LYS A 631 17.67 9.75 -25.68
CA LYS A 631 16.24 10.12 -25.65
C LYS A 631 15.32 8.89 -25.65
N PHE A 632 15.65 7.83 -26.38
CA PHE A 632 14.90 6.57 -26.35
C PHE A 632 15.03 5.87 -24.98
N LEU A 633 16.23 5.84 -24.39
CA LEU A 633 16.42 5.33 -23.03
C LEU A 633 15.61 6.14 -22.01
N SER A 634 15.55 7.47 -22.14
CA SER A 634 14.69 8.32 -21.32
C SER A 634 13.20 7.99 -21.48
N LYS A 635 12.72 7.69 -22.70
CA LYS A 635 11.34 7.21 -22.93
C LYS A 635 11.09 5.88 -22.20
N LEU A 636 12.06 4.95 -22.22
CA LEU A 636 11.95 3.67 -21.50
C LEU A 636 11.91 3.88 -19.98
N LEU A 637 12.77 4.74 -19.43
CA LEU A 637 12.76 5.13 -18.02
C LEU A 637 11.43 5.75 -17.60
N GLN A 638 10.84 6.62 -18.42
CA GLN A 638 9.52 7.19 -18.14
C GLN A 638 8.41 6.14 -18.09
N LYS A 639 8.47 5.11 -18.96
CA LYS A 639 7.52 3.99 -18.91
C LYS A 639 7.64 3.16 -17.63
N LEU A 640 8.83 3.10 -17.02
CA LEU A 640 9.07 2.43 -15.74
C LEU A 640 8.51 3.15 -14.52
N ARG A 641 7.93 4.35 -14.66
CA ARG A 641 7.18 5.01 -13.58
C ARG A 641 5.94 4.22 -13.17
N SER A 642 5.40 3.40 -14.07
CA SER A 642 4.26 2.51 -13.80
C SER A 642 4.74 1.05 -13.63
N PRO A 643 4.66 0.46 -12.42
CA PRO A 643 5.14 -0.91 -12.16
C PRO A 643 4.44 -1.96 -13.03
N GLU A 644 3.14 -1.80 -13.28
CA GLU A 644 2.30 -2.76 -14.02
C GLU A 644 2.69 -2.97 -15.49
N LYS A 645 3.66 -2.20 -16.01
CA LYS A 645 4.11 -2.22 -17.41
C LYS A 645 5.48 -2.88 -17.57
N HIS A 646 5.79 -3.94 -16.81
CA HIS A 646 7.07 -4.66 -16.93
C HIS A 646 7.39 -5.12 -18.37
N ASP A 647 6.39 -5.61 -19.12
CA ASP A 647 6.55 -6.03 -20.53
C ASP A 647 6.68 -4.87 -21.53
N ALA A 648 6.52 -3.61 -21.09
CA ALA A 648 6.55 -2.49 -22.01
C ALA A 648 7.95 -2.24 -22.58
N ILE A 649 9.00 -2.48 -21.79
CA ILE A 649 10.38 -2.36 -22.28
C ILE A 649 10.66 -3.45 -23.32
N ASP A 650 10.35 -4.70 -22.98
CA ASP A 650 10.59 -5.85 -23.84
C ASP A 650 9.90 -5.68 -25.20
N ARG A 651 8.63 -5.26 -25.20
CA ARG A 651 7.88 -4.93 -26.42
C ARG A 651 8.52 -3.83 -27.26
N GLN A 652 9.06 -2.77 -26.63
CA GLN A 652 9.68 -1.66 -27.36
C GLN A 652 11.00 -2.10 -28.00
N MET A 653 11.81 -2.84 -27.26
CA MET A 653 13.07 -3.39 -27.77
C MET A 653 12.82 -4.41 -28.88
N TRP A 654 11.81 -5.27 -28.73
CA TRP A 654 11.38 -6.21 -29.76
C TRP A 654 10.95 -5.50 -31.04
N ASN A 655 10.12 -4.46 -30.93
CA ASN A 655 9.67 -3.68 -32.07
C ASN A 655 10.83 -2.97 -32.77
N LEU A 656 11.80 -2.46 -31.99
CA LEU A 656 13.00 -1.85 -32.54
C LEU A 656 13.81 -2.87 -33.35
N LEU A 657 14.14 -4.04 -32.78
CA LEU A 657 14.86 -5.11 -33.49
C LEU A 657 14.10 -5.56 -34.74
N SER A 658 12.78 -5.75 -34.65
CA SER A 658 11.95 -6.11 -35.78
C SER A 658 12.01 -5.07 -36.90
N THR A 659 12.05 -3.77 -36.55
CA THR A 659 12.19 -2.68 -37.52
C THR A 659 13.54 -2.75 -38.23
N TYR A 660 14.62 -3.01 -37.50
CA TYR A 660 15.94 -3.21 -38.10
C TYR A 660 15.96 -4.38 -39.08
N GLU A 661 15.42 -5.52 -38.69
CA GLU A 661 15.42 -6.71 -39.53
C GLU A 661 14.52 -6.56 -40.76
N THR A 662 13.28 -6.09 -40.58
CA THR A 662 12.27 -6.08 -41.65
C THR A 662 12.38 -4.84 -42.53
N ASN A 663 12.37 -3.64 -41.94
CA ASN A 663 12.30 -2.39 -42.69
C ASN A 663 13.68 -1.97 -43.22
N TYR A 664 14.74 -2.16 -42.43
CA TYR A 664 16.09 -1.70 -42.83
C TYR A 664 16.89 -2.79 -43.57
N LEU A 665 16.77 -4.05 -43.17
CA LEU A 665 17.53 -5.17 -43.76
C LEU A 665 16.70 -6.10 -44.68
N GLY A 666 15.37 -5.96 -44.74
CA GLY A 666 14.52 -6.75 -45.63
C GLY A 666 14.38 -8.24 -45.25
N LEU A 667 14.69 -8.61 -44.01
CA LEU A 667 14.60 -9.98 -43.51
C LEU A 667 13.13 -10.37 -43.24
N LYS A 668 12.81 -11.66 -43.38
CA LYS A 668 11.47 -12.18 -43.04
C LYS A 668 11.26 -12.13 -41.53
N SER A 669 10.15 -11.54 -41.08
CA SER A 669 9.79 -11.51 -39.66
C SER A 669 9.61 -12.93 -39.10
N THR A 670 10.24 -13.21 -37.97
CA THR A 670 10.18 -14.50 -37.26
C THR A 670 8.96 -14.64 -36.34
N ARG A 671 8.11 -13.61 -36.22
CA ARG A 671 6.94 -13.65 -35.34
C ARG A 671 5.80 -14.45 -35.98
N THR A 672 5.49 -15.63 -35.45
CA THR A 672 4.16 -16.22 -35.64
C THR A 672 3.12 -15.28 -35.04
N ARG A 673 2.25 -14.72 -35.88
CA ARG A 673 1.15 -13.83 -35.49
C ARG A 673 0.25 -14.59 -34.48
N LYS A 674 0.37 -14.33 -33.18
CA LYS A 674 -0.65 -14.76 -32.21
C LYS A 674 -1.96 -14.07 -32.59
N LYS A 675 -2.97 -14.85 -33.01
CA LYS A 675 -4.33 -14.35 -33.19
C LYS A 675 -4.78 -13.73 -31.86
N SER A 676 -5.29 -12.52 -31.91
CA SER A 676 -6.01 -11.92 -30.79
C SER A 676 -7.10 -12.88 -30.33
N PRO A 677 -7.30 -13.10 -29.02
CA PRO A 677 -8.49 -13.80 -28.56
C PRO A 677 -9.68 -12.92 -28.93
N HIS A 678 -10.39 -13.31 -29.99
CA HIS A 678 -11.71 -12.76 -30.24
C HIS A 678 -12.59 -13.17 -29.06
N THR A 679 -13.19 -12.15 -28.47
CA THR A 679 -14.41 -12.19 -27.69
C THR A 679 -15.31 -13.38 -28.05
N LYS A 680 -15.45 -14.28 -27.08
CA LYS A 680 -16.68 -15.03 -26.84
C LYS A 680 -17.11 -14.77 -25.41
#